data_AF-A0A1A0CE62-F1
#
_entry.id   AF-A0A1A0CE62-F1
#
_cell.length_a   1.000
_cell.length_b   1.000
_cell.length_c   1.000
_cell.angle_alpha   90.00
_cell.angle_beta   90.00
_cell.angle_gamma   90.00
#
_symmetry.space_group_name_H-M   'P 1'
#
loop_
_entity.id
_entity.type
_entity.pdbx_description
1 polymer ?
#
loop_
_entity_poly.entity_id
_entity_poly.type
_entity_poly.pdbx_seq_one_letter_code
_entity_poly.pdbx_strand_id
1 'polypeptide(L)'
;MPVAPSSLSESLSSLEDSPLFTPIVLIQNSTSGCENIPFLTWILKEAFFSGLLLVGSSLSVKETLNFSSNIHPSPFQLTFQSELPSSITRKNQVIYIAARMWQSAEPIQQFLNTAPEGTLLLLEDIKDSRRAEAWEHLSALFPSFALMQGKGLGLLATTEIACLFPLLTPDSRLSDAEKTTKCLLRERFAFAGDFWFNKALLDAAHTQINTLKQDLVETRSHIFSQQMLTHHENDQSAQKIDSLQKVFQQTQKNEQALIQEKQEITDRLAAFIDAVKQRDLCYQQQTEALNNQIRALNTYIESLKQTYLSYTQHIHNLWSRFAQEVLDRTEAQNALKTYLSTPSGIIRSIARALVKGVVVPYVPDLPQPPQIEPVPQAPPAPQPLVLEYSSTAPLAFPEVPETDSIPALEQPSQGSGFNVLFVAGEPDSPGVNYRCIRNAAACSLAGFPAQWKRCADVGPDDINWADVMVLWRVEFSGHVDIMLRLAREQNMPVIFDTDDLTFIPGLARMDIIDGIRSIGATEERIETVFTDMQRTLLRTDIGFAPTDTLADAMRVYQPVTYTVPNIYNTECLALSRKAYRMRQLNPDEQIIRIGYATGSRTHQKDFAQVSRVLARLLLEKPNLRLVLFRETGNHRPVLLMNEFPEFEPVYDQIEWRDMCSLPDLPSELARFDISIAPLETQNPFCNAKSELKFFEAALAGVPSIVSPTAPFRQCVKNGLTGLFATTPEEWETALRTLIENPDLRHRMAQNAYHAALWHFGPQRQAILLGTIMESLKGEKQAAKTAEIQIARSNYLARNLPDIPDCNVLFLHDALQEANVTVIITSYNYESFILEALESVRLQTLPVLDLVVVDDGSSDGSLSLIKGWMEKQTVRFNRLVLLQTNTNAGLGGARNCGVAYAETPFFLPLDADNRLLPHACETLLNATDALTAYAYPIIQQFGDPAQHPTLGQEPFQPMQLVAGNYIDAMALVAKWAWSAAGGYYVSRDAMGWEDYDLWCTMAEYGLRGTHVPEVLAEYRVHQTSMTNNVTEKMAHKQRVVSLVEARHPWIRLVQKSAKQREVATS
;
A
#
# COMPACT_ATOMS: atom_id res chain seq x y z
N MET A 1 40.81 7.66 32.92
CA MET A 1 40.53 8.79 32.01
C MET A 1 39.41 8.36 31.08
N PRO A 2 38.39 9.20 30.86
CA PRO A 2 37.42 8.95 29.81
C PRO A 2 38.10 9.18 28.46
N VAL A 3 38.00 8.22 27.55
CA VAL A 3 38.22 8.49 26.12
C VAL A 3 36.83 8.77 25.57
N ALA A 4 36.64 9.97 25.01
CA ALA A 4 35.39 10.40 24.41
C ALA A 4 34.99 9.45 23.26
N PRO A 5 33.68 9.24 23.01
CA PRO A 5 33.22 8.51 21.86
C PRO A 5 33.44 9.36 20.61
N SER A 6 34.34 8.92 19.74
CA SER A 6 34.42 9.37 18.35
C SER A 6 34.70 8.15 17.49
N SER A 7 33.77 7.20 17.47
CA SER A 7 33.87 6.08 16.54
C SER A 7 33.61 6.61 15.15
N LEU A 8 34.60 6.46 14.26
CA LEU A 8 34.55 6.78 12.84
C LEU A 8 33.23 6.37 12.14
N SER A 9 32.53 5.36 12.67
CA SER A 9 31.23 4.88 12.20
C SER A 9 30.16 5.96 12.16
N GLU A 10 30.06 6.82 13.18
CA GLU A 10 29.06 7.91 13.23
C GLU A 10 29.41 9.03 12.24
N SER A 11 30.70 9.25 11.98
CA SER A 11 31.14 10.25 11.02
C SER A 11 30.99 9.78 9.57
N LEU A 12 31.17 8.47 9.32
CA LEU A 12 30.96 7.85 8.00
C LEU A 12 29.47 7.81 7.65
N SER A 13 28.60 7.40 8.58
CA SER A 13 27.15 7.35 8.34
C SER A 13 26.57 8.73 8.05
N SER A 14 27.01 9.77 8.77
CA SER A 14 26.56 11.15 8.53
C SER A 14 26.91 11.71 7.14
N LEU A 15 27.93 11.15 6.47
CA LEU A 15 28.34 11.54 5.12
C LEU A 15 27.64 10.73 4.02
N GLU A 16 27.20 9.51 4.31
CA GLU A 16 26.38 8.69 3.39
C GLU A 16 24.98 9.27 3.19
N ASP A 17 24.49 10.00 4.19
CA ASP A 17 23.21 10.73 4.13
C ASP A 17 23.35 12.12 3.48
N SER A 18 24.56 12.53 3.09
CA SER A 18 24.80 13.82 2.42
C SER A 18 24.32 13.78 0.96
N PRO A 19 23.65 14.83 0.44
CA PRO A 19 23.21 14.89 -0.96
C PRO A 19 24.34 14.84 -2.00
N LEU A 20 25.61 14.89 -1.56
CA LEU A 20 26.80 14.69 -2.38
C LEU A 20 27.04 13.21 -2.74
N PHE A 21 26.50 12.27 -1.97
CA PHE A 21 26.67 10.84 -2.15
C PHE A 21 25.28 10.19 -2.31
N THR A 22 25.07 9.43 -3.38
CA THR A 22 23.91 8.55 -3.44
C THR A 22 24.17 7.42 -2.43
N PRO A 23 23.26 7.12 -1.49
CA PRO A 23 23.44 6.03 -0.55
C PRO A 23 23.47 4.72 -1.34
N ILE A 24 24.66 4.11 -1.39
CA ILE A 24 24.92 2.90 -2.16
C ILE A 24 25.40 1.84 -1.18
N VAL A 25 24.58 0.82 -0.94
CA VAL A 25 24.98 -0.28 -0.06
C VAL A 25 25.77 -1.31 -0.87
N LEU A 26 27.05 -1.51 -0.53
CA LEU A 26 27.88 -2.54 -1.13
C LEU A 26 27.57 -3.88 -0.45
N ILE A 27 27.15 -4.87 -1.23
CA ILE A 27 26.58 -6.14 -0.73
C ILE A 27 27.65 -7.22 -0.54
N GLN A 28 28.84 -7.06 -1.14
CA GLN A 28 29.91 -8.07 -1.11
C GLN A 28 31.32 -7.46 -0.99
N ASN A 29 32.26 -8.23 -0.42
CA ASN A 29 33.67 -7.89 -0.18
C ASN A 29 34.55 -7.76 -1.46
N SER A 30 33.98 -7.55 -2.65
CA SER A 30 34.75 -7.35 -3.90
C SER A 30 34.77 -5.88 -4.29
N THR A 31 35.96 -5.27 -4.31
CA THR A 31 36.14 -3.83 -4.54
C THR A 31 36.39 -3.45 -6.01
N SER A 32 36.52 -4.44 -6.90
CA SER A 32 36.82 -4.19 -8.32
C SER A 32 35.65 -3.47 -9.01
N GLY A 33 35.92 -2.31 -9.63
CA GLY A 33 34.94 -1.55 -10.42
C GLY A 33 33.99 -0.63 -9.63
N CYS A 34 34.12 -0.54 -8.30
CA CYS A 34 33.23 0.28 -7.47
C CYS A 34 33.40 1.81 -7.66
N GLU A 35 34.58 2.23 -8.16
CA GLU A 35 34.99 3.61 -8.44
C GLU A 35 34.03 4.35 -9.38
N ASN A 36 33.41 3.62 -10.32
CA ASN A 36 32.62 4.17 -11.41
C ASN A 36 31.11 4.23 -11.08
N ILE A 37 30.67 3.62 -9.97
CA ILE A 37 29.26 3.46 -9.62
C ILE A 37 28.52 4.81 -9.50
N PRO A 38 29.06 5.86 -8.86
CA PRO A 38 28.39 7.15 -8.79
C PRO A 38 28.16 7.78 -10.18
N PHE A 39 29.16 7.66 -11.06
CA PHE A 39 29.08 8.19 -12.43
C PHE A 39 28.09 7.39 -13.29
N LEU A 40 28.08 6.05 -13.17
CA LEU A 40 27.14 5.17 -13.85
C LEU A 40 25.70 5.43 -13.41
N THR A 41 25.46 5.56 -12.11
CA THR A 41 24.12 5.84 -11.54
C THR A 41 23.60 7.20 -11.98
N TRP A 42 24.48 8.20 -12.04
CA TRP A 42 24.12 9.53 -12.52
C TRP A 42 23.81 9.56 -14.02
N ILE A 43 24.62 8.91 -14.87
CA ILE A 43 24.32 8.80 -16.31
C ILE A 43 22.95 8.17 -16.52
N LEU A 44 22.62 7.12 -15.77
CA LEU A 44 21.32 6.46 -15.87
C LEU A 44 20.17 7.38 -15.47
N LYS A 45 20.36 8.20 -14.44
CA LYS A 45 19.36 9.15 -13.97
C LYS A 45 19.14 10.30 -14.95
N GLU A 46 20.20 10.93 -15.44
CA GLU A 46 20.09 12.15 -16.28
C GLU A 46 19.78 11.84 -17.74
N ALA A 47 20.17 10.67 -18.25
CA ALA A 47 20.08 10.38 -19.66
C ALA A 47 18.77 9.67 -20.10
N PHE A 48 17.88 9.34 -19.16
CA PHE A 48 16.53 8.79 -19.37
C PHE A 48 16.39 7.82 -20.56
N PHE A 49 17.30 6.85 -20.62
CA PHE A 49 17.32 5.83 -21.66
C PHE A 49 16.46 4.62 -21.28
N SER A 50 15.56 4.17 -22.16
CA SER A 50 14.64 3.05 -21.90
C SER A 50 15.28 1.69 -21.55
N GLY A 51 16.62 1.57 -21.61
CA GLY A 51 17.36 0.42 -21.10
C GLY A 51 18.89 0.64 -21.05
N LEU A 52 19.53 -0.09 -20.13
CA LEU A 52 20.99 -0.19 -19.99
C LEU A 52 21.41 -1.65 -20.20
N LEU A 53 22.26 -1.89 -21.21
CA LEU A 53 22.84 -3.19 -21.50
C LEU A 53 24.25 -3.27 -20.90
N LEU A 54 24.46 -4.12 -19.90
CA LEU A 54 25.74 -4.36 -19.27
C LEU A 54 26.37 -5.64 -19.86
N VAL A 55 27.38 -5.48 -20.70
CA VAL A 55 28.16 -6.57 -21.30
C VAL A 55 29.40 -6.80 -20.45
N GLY A 56 29.34 -7.76 -19.52
CA GLY A 56 30.45 -7.91 -18.58
C GLY A 56 30.27 -8.82 -17.37
N SER A 57 31.43 -9.10 -16.76
CA SER A 57 31.69 -9.94 -15.57
C SER A 57 31.57 -9.37 -14.18
N SER A 58 31.50 -8.05 -14.06
CA SER A 58 31.74 -7.42 -12.77
C SER A 58 30.52 -7.62 -11.87
N LEU A 59 30.64 -8.56 -10.92
CA LEU A 59 29.61 -8.92 -9.95
C LEU A 59 29.26 -7.74 -9.05
N SER A 60 30.23 -6.94 -8.64
CA SER A 60 30.08 -5.77 -7.78
C SER A 60 29.25 -4.66 -8.43
N VAL A 61 29.58 -4.26 -9.67
CA VAL A 61 28.83 -3.23 -10.42
C VAL A 61 27.44 -3.75 -10.78
N LYS A 62 27.33 -5.04 -11.13
CA LYS A 62 26.06 -5.73 -11.43
C LYS A 62 25.11 -5.74 -10.23
N GLU A 63 25.56 -6.22 -9.08
CA GLU A 63 24.75 -6.33 -7.87
C GLU A 63 24.37 -4.95 -7.33
N THR A 64 25.30 -3.99 -7.36
CA THR A 64 25.07 -2.65 -6.85
C THR A 64 24.13 -1.84 -7.73
N LEU A 65 24.23 -1.94 -9.07
CA LEU A 65 23.26 -1.32 -9.99
C LEU A 65 21.89 -2.02 -9.96
N ASN A 66 21.85 -3.35 -9.78
CA ASN A 66 20.58 -4.07 -9.61
C ASN A 66 19.89 -3.68 -8.29
N PHE A 67 20.64 -3.50 -7.22
CA PHE A 67 20.11 -3.07 -5.93
C PHE A 67 19.66 -1.60 -5.93
N SER A 68 20.46 -0.69 -6.53
CA SER A 68 20.04 0.72 -6.67
C SER A 68 18.79 0.86 -7.55
N SER A 69 18.62 -0.01 -8.56
CA SER A 69 17.39 -0.08 -9.37
C SER A 69 16.15 -0.60 -8.62
N ASN A 70 16.35 -1.29 -7.49
CA ASN A 70 15.27 -1.81 -6.65
C ASN A 70 14.88 -0.84 -5.52
N ILE A 71 15.76 0.10 -5.15
CA ILE A 71 15.48 1.13 -4.13
C ILE A 71 14.71 2.32 -4.72
N HIS A 72 14.97 2.69 -5.98
CA HIS A 72 14.24 3.72 -6.70
C HIS A 72 13.55 3.08 -7.92
N PRO A 73 12.20 3.06 -8.02
CA PRO A 73 11.50 2.42 -9.12
C PRO A 73 11.82 3.17 -10.42
N SER A 74 12.78 2.62 -11.15
CA SER A 74 13.37 3.25 -12.31
C SER A 74 12.80 2.62 -13.58
N PRO A 75 12.35 3.39 -14.59
CA PRO A 75 11.66 2.87 -15.78
C PRO A 75 12.60 2.16 -16.79
N PHE A 76 13.82 1.78 -16.39
CA PHE A 76 14.86 1.33 -17.30
C PHE A 76 15.10 -0.19 -17.20
N GLN A 77 15.21 -0.86 -18.34
CA GLN A 77 15.50 -2.28 -18.41
C GLN A 77 17.02 -2.53 -18.35
N LEU A 78 17.53 -3.05 -17.23
CA LEU A 78 18.90 -3.52 -17.07
C LEU A 78 19.05 -4.94 -17.66
N THR A 79 19.89 -5.09 -18.69
CA THR A 79 20.11 -6.39 -19.34
C THR A 79 21.59 -6.77 -19.25
N PHE A 80 21.91 -7.96 -18.75
CA PHE A 80 23.30 -8.44 -18.68
C PHE A 80 23.58 -9.47 -19.77
N GLN A 81 24.69 -9.32 -20.50
CA GLN A 81 25.12 -10.30 -21.50
C GLN A 81 26.58 -10.71 -21.28
N SER A 82 26.86 -11.98 -21.57
CA SER A 82 28.20 -12.58 -21.49
C SER A 82 29.05 -12.32 -22.73
N GLU A 83 28.44 -11.88 -23.83
CA GLU A 83 29.08 -11.57 -25.12
C GLU A 83 28.52 -10.27 -25.70
N LEU A 84 29.28 -9.56 -26.54
CA LEU A 84 28.77 -8.39 -27.25
C LEU A 84 27.70 -8.85 -28.26
N PRO A 85 26.47 -8.30 -28.21
CA PRO A 85 25.44 -8.67 -29.17
C PRO A 85 25.82 -8.23 -30.59
N SER A 86 25.48 -9.05 -31.57
CA SER A 86 25.77 -8.79 -32.99
C SER A 86 24.95 -7.64 -33.61
N SER A 87 23.82 -7.29 -33.01
CA SER A 87 23.02 -6.10 -33.36
C SER A 87 22.04 -5.76 -32.23
N ILE A 88 21.66 -4.48 -32.12
CA ILE A 88 20.63 -4.01 -31.20
C ILE A 88 19.59 -3.20 -31.97
N THR A 89 18.31 -3.48 -31.75
CA THR A 89 17.20 -2.91 -32.53
C THR A 89 16.51 -1.71 -31.89
N ARG A 90 16.85 -1.37 -30.63
CA ARG A 90 16.19 -0.29 -29.86
C ARG A 90 17.04 0.98 -29.85
N LYS A 91 16.45 2.12 -30.23
CA LYS A 91 17.07 3.45 -30.12
C LYS A 91 17.26 3.84 -28.64
N ASN A 92 18.21 4.73 -28.37
CA ASN A 92 18.38 5.36 -27.04
C ASN A 92 18.67 4.33 -25.92
N GLN A 93 19.85 3.71 -25.96
CA GLN A 93 20.33 2.77 -24.94
C GLN A 93 21.72 3.13 -24.43
N VAL A 94 21.98 2.81 -23.17
CA VAL A 94 23.33 2.84 -22.59
C VAL A 94 23.91 1.44 -22.61
N ILE A 95 25.19 1.28 -22.95
CA ILE A 95 25.85 -0.01 -23.08
C ILE A 95 27.18 0.06 -22.34
N TYR A 96 27.33 -0.73 -21.28
CA TYR A 96 28.60 -0.88 -20.57
C TYR A 96 29.33 -2.10 -21.07
N ILE A 97 30.61 -1.97 -21.38
CA ILE A 97 31.46 -3.05 -21.85
C ILE A 97 32.63 -3.17 -20.88
N ALA A 98 32.65 -4.28 -20.13
CA ALA A 98 33.70 -4.55 -19.17
C ALA A 98 35.05 -4.80 -19.87
N ALA A 99 36.14 -4.48 -19.18
CA ALA A 99 37.52 -4.56 -19.70
C ALA A 99 37.87 -5.88 -20.40
N ARG A 100 37.37 -6.99 -19.88
CA ARG A 100 37.59 -8.36 -20.40
C ARG A 100 36.88 -8.68 -21.71
N MET A 101 35.93 -7.86 -22.13
CA MET A 101 35.07 -8.08 -23.30
C MET A 101 35.58 -7.42 -24.58
N TRP A 102 36.63 -6.59 -24.48
CA TRP A 102 37.18 -5.87 -25.62
C TRP A 102 38.70 -5.67 -25.50
N GLN A 103 39.39 -5.84 -26.62
CA GLN A 103 40.86 -5.77 -26.73
C GLN A 103 41.30 -5.07 -28.02
N SER A 104 40.40 -4.87 -29.00
CA SER A 104 40.65 -4.17 -30.26
C SER A 104 39.42 -3.33 -30.64
N ALA A 105 39.61 -2.33 -31.51
CA ALA A 105 38.53 -1.41 -31.90
C ALA A 105 37.54 -2.02 -32.91
N GLU A 106 37.95 -3.00 -33.72
CA GLU A 106 37.14 -3.54 -34.83
C GLU A 106 35.76 -4.09 -34.40
N PRO A 107 35.62 -4.91 -33.33
CA PRO A 107 34.31 -5.41 -32.91
C PRO A 107 33.38 -4.30 -32.41
N ILE A 108 33.94 -3.32 -31.69
CA ILE A 108 33.18 -2.17 -31.18
C ILE A 108 32.79 -1.24 -32.33
N GLN A 109 33.67 -1.04 -33.31
CA GLN A 109 33.39 -0.22 -34.48
C GLN A 109 32.31 -0.86 -35.37
N GLN A 110 32.38 -2.17 -35.62
CA GLN A 110 31.32 -2.90 -36.33
C GLN A 110 29.98 -2.80 -35.60
N PHE A 111 30.01 -2.90 -34.27
CA PHE A 111 28.85 -2.71 -33.43
C PHE A 111 28.29 -1.28 -33.52
N LEU A 112 29.13 -0.25 -33.37
CA LEU A 112 28.74 1.17 -33.48
C LEU A 112 28.14 1.52 -34.86
N ASN A 113 28.66 0.92 -35.94
CA ASN A 113 28.14 1.13 -37.30
C ASN A 113 26.71 0.58 -37.49
N THR A 114 26.29 -0.36 -36.66
CA THR A 114 24.94 -0.96 -36.70
C THR A 114 24.05 -0.48 -35.54
N ALA A 115 24.62 0.25 -34.59
CA ALA A 115 23.91 0.76 -33.42
C ALA A 115 22.97 1.92 -33.82
N PRO A 116 21.73 1.95 -33.30
CA PRO A 116 20.81 3.04 -33.58
C PRO A 116 21.28 4.39 -33.02
N GLU A 117 20.73 5.49 -33.56
CA GLU A 117 20.96 6.85 -33.06
C GLU A 117 20.63 6.97 -31.56
N GLY A 118 21.43 7.77 -30.85
CA GLY A 118 21.31 8.01 -29.40
C GLY A 118 21.85 6.88 -28.52
N THR A 119 22.66 5.97 -29.05
CA THR A 119 23.30 4.90 -28.27
C THR A 119 24.56 5.43 -27.57
N LEU A 120 24.71 5.13 -26.28
CA LEU A 120 25.82 5.55 -25.43
C LEU A 120 26.64 4.33 -24.99
N LEU A 121 27.93 4.29 -25.29
CA LEU A 121 28.86 3.23 -24.89
C LEU A 121 29.77 3.70 -23.77
N LEU A 122 29.90 2.85 -22.76
CA LEU A 122 30.79 2.97 -21.61
C LEU A 122 31.83 1.85 -21.69
N LEU A 123 33.07 2.19 -21.96
CA LEU A 123 34.18 1.25 -22.11
C LEU A 123 35.04 1.28 -20.85
N GLU A 124 35.14 0.15 -20.16
CA GLU A 124 35.96 0.03 -18.97
C GLU A 124 37.43 -0.25 -19.32
N ASP A 125 38.32 0.34 -18.54
CA ASP A 125 39.78 0.16 -18.55
C ASP A 125 40.46 0.52 -19.89
N ILE A 126 40.13 1.71 -20.41
CA ILE A 126 40.70 2.29 -21.63
C ILE A 126 42.17 2.70 -21.50
N LYS A 127 42.72 2.66 -20.27
CA LYS A 127 44.12 3.03 -19.98
C LYS A 127 45.10 1.87 -20.15
N ASP A 128 44.62 0.63 -20.26
CA ASP A 128 45.46 -0.52 -20.59
C ASP A 128 46.11 -0.32 -21.97
N SER A 129 47.41 -0.63 -22.07
CA SER A 129 48.23 -0.39 -23.27
C SER A 129 47.64 -0.88 -24.59
N ARG A 130 46.89 -2.00 -24.62
CA ARG A 130 46.26 -2.51 -25.85
C ARG A 130 44.92 -1.84 -26.16
N ARG A 131 44.19 -1.47 -25.11
CA ARG A 131 42.88 -0.83 -25.22
C ARG A 131 42.97 0.68 -25.46
N ALA A 132 44.08 1.29 -25.06
CA ALA A 132 44.39 2.70 -25.33
C ALA A 132 44.47 2.97 -26.84
N GLU A 133 45.16 2.12 -27.62
CA GLU A 133 45.20 2.23 -29.08
C GLU A 133 43.79 2.08 -29.70
N ALA A 134 42.99 1.12 -29.19
CA ALA A 134 41.62 0.94 -29.64
C ALA A 134 40.71 2.13 -29.31
N TRP A 135 40.90 2.75 -28.13
CA TRP A 135 40.20 3.96 -27.71
C TRP A 135 40.59 5.17 -28.56
N GLU A 136 41.88 5.37 -28.87
CA GLU A 136 42.33 6.45 -29.74
C GLU A 136 41.68 6.36 -31.12
N HIS A 137 41.63 5.16 -31.70
CA HIS A 137 40.94 4.91 -32.97
C HIS A 137 39.43 5.21 -32.90
N LEU A 138 38.74 4.75 -31.86
CA LEU A 138 37.30 5.00 -31.68
C LEU A 138 36.98 6.48 -31.40
N SER A 139 37.78 7.14 -30.58
CA SER A 139 37.59 8.56 -30.24
C SER A 139 37.87 9.50 -31.42
N ALA A 140 38.79 9.14 -32.32
CA ALA A 140 39.02 9.86 -33.57
C ALA A 140 37.83 9.79 -34.53
N LEU A 141 37.04 8.70 -34.49
CA LEU A 141 35.82 8.55 -35.28
C LEU A 141 34.64 9.37 -34.73
N PHE A 142 34.61 9.61 -33.41
CA PHE A 142 33.53 10.34 -32.72
C PHE A 142 34.03 11.51 -31.84
N PRO A 143 34.79 12.46 -32.38
CA PRO A 143 35.55 13.44 -31.58
C PRO A 143 34.70 14.46 -30.81
N SER A 144 33.43 14.65 -31.20
CA SER A 144 32.50 15.55 -30.49
C SER A 144 31.63 14.83 -29.46
N PHE A 145 31.73 13.49 -29.38
CA PHE A 145 30.88 12.64 -28.55
C PHE A 145 31.71 11.64 -27.73
N ALA A 146 32.98 11.95 -27.48
CA ALA A 146 33.92 11.11 -26.78
C ALA A 146 34.45 11.81 -25.53
N LEU A 147 34.48 11.11 -24.40
CA LEU A 147 35.04 11.59 -23.14
C LEU A 147 35.81 10.49 -22.44
N MET A 148 37.03 10.80 -22.00
CA MET A 148 37.78 9.96 -21.08
C MET A 148 37.64 10.48 -19.65
N GLN A 149 37.27 9.60 -18.73
CA GLN A 149 37.32 9.84 -17.29
C GLN A 149 38.65 9.34 -16.72
N GLY A 150 39.21 10.07 -15.75
CA GLY A 150 40.53 9.83 -15.17
C GLY A 150 40.76 8.47 -14.48
N LYS A 151 39.75 7.60 -14.35
CA LYS A 151 39.85 6.25 -13.74
C LYS A 151 39.69 5.12 -14.77
N GLY A 152 39.94 5.41 -16.05
CA GLY A 152 39.98 4.39 -17.10
C GLY A 152 38.63 4.05 -17.71
N LEU A 153 37.58 4.83 -17.44
CA LEU A 153 36.29 4.70 -18.12
C LEU A 153 36.21 5.66 -19.32
N GLY A 154 35.92 5.12 -20.50
CA GLY A 154 35.66 5.88 -21.72
C GLY A 154 34.17 5.95 -22.04
N LEU A 155 33.69 7.11 -22.46
CA LEU A 155 32.31 7.36 -22.85
C LEU A 155 32.25 7.77 -24.32
N LEU A 156 31.44 7.08 -25.13
CA LEU A 156 31.24 7.35 -26.56
C LEU A 156 29.75 7.39 -26.87
N ALA A 157 29.27 8.40 -27.60
CA ALA A 157 27.89 8.42 -28.11
C ALA A 157 27.86 8.44 -29.64
N THR A 158 26.82 7.82 -30.22
CA THR A 158 26.64 7.80 -31.68
C THR A 158 26.11 9.13 -32.23
N THR A 159 25.42 9.92 -31.39
CA THR A 159 24.83 11.22 -31.74
C THR A 159 24.80 12.16 -30.52
N GLU A 160 24.39 13.41 -30.73
CA GLU A 160 24.26 14.41 -29.65
C GLU A 160 23.16 14.03 -28.64
N ILE A 161 23.50 14.10 -27.34
CA ILE A 161 22.57 13.86 -26.23
C ILE A 161 22.58 15.10 -25.33
N ALA A 162 21.50 15.89 -25.38
CA ALA A 162 21.44 17.24 -24.81
C ALA A 162 21.85 17.32 -23.32
N CYS A 163 21.42 16.38 -22.48
CA CYS A 163 21.77 16.36 -21.05
C CYS A 163 23.22 15.98 -20.75
N LEU A 164 23.90 15.29 -21.68
CA LEU A 164 25.29 14.86 -21.54
C LEU A 164 26.26 15.71 -22.39
N PHE A 165 25.73 16.60 -23.22
CA PHE A 165 26.48 17.43 -24.15
C PHE A 165 27.59 18.26 -23.47
N PRO A 166 27.38 18.90 -22.30
CA PRO A 166 28.46 19.63 -21.62
C PRO A 166 29.63 18.74 -21.19
N LEU A 167 29.37 17.47 -20.89
CA LEU A 167 30.40 16.51 -20.49
C LEU A 167 31.18 15.98 -21.70
N LEU A 168 30.49 15.64 -22.78
CA LEU A 168 31.05 15.00 -23.99
C LEU A 168 31.80 15.97 -24.92
N THR A 169 31.51 17.27 -24.83
CA THR A 169 32.01 18.28 -25.78
C THR A 169 33.31 18.93 -25.30
N PRO A 170 34.25 19.29 -26.21
CA PRO A 170 35.47 20.04 -25.85
C PRO A 170 35.16 21.43 -25.24
N ASP A 171 35.97 21.87 -24.27
CA ASP A 171 35.70 23.07 -23.45
C ASP A 171 35.64 24.38 -24.25
N SER A 172 36.27 24.45 -25.41
CA SER A 172 36.28 25.66 -26.27
C SER A 172 34.91 25.98 -26.89
N ARG A 173 33.97 25.02 -26.91
CA ARG A 173 32.62 25.20 -27.44
C ARG A 173 31.56 25.45 -26.35
N LEU A 174 31.93 25.37 -25.07
CA LEU A 174 31.01 25.52 -23.94
C LEU A 174 30.95 26.98 -23.46
N SER A 175 29.78 27.42 -23.01
CA SER A 175 29.64 28.68 -22.28
C SER A 175 30.29 28.58 -20.89
N ASP A 176 30.56 29.71 -20.25
CA ASP A 176 31.25 29.70 -18.94
C ASP A 176 30.41 29.03 -17.84
N ALA A 177 29.08 29.13 -17.89
CA ALA A 177 28.19 28.40 -17.00
C ALA A 177 28.26 26.87 -17.20
N GLU A 178 28.37 26.42 -18.45
CA GLU A 178 28.51 24.99 -18.80
C GLU A 178 29.88 24.45 -18.41
N LYS A 179 30.95 25.24 -18.54
CA LYS A 179 32.29 24.88 -18.06
C LYS A 179 32.33 24.68 -16.55
N THR A 180 31.73 25.59 -15.79
CA THR A 180 31.64 25.46 -14.33
C THR A 180 30.84 24.23 -13.93
N THR A 181 29.72 23.97 -14.61
CA THR A 181 28.90 22.78 -14.37
C THR A 181 29.68 21.49 -14.66
N LYS A 182 30.40 21.43 -15.78
CA LYS A 182 31.27 20.30 -16.14
C LYS A 182 32.37 20.06 -15.11
N CYS A 183 33.01 21.12 -14.62
CA CYS A 183 34.07 21.05 -13.61
C CYS A 183 33.54 20.51 -12.28
N LEU A 184 32.43 21.06 -11.78
CA LEU A 184 31.79 20.64 -10.53
C LEU A 184 31.33 19.17 -10.57
N LEU A 185 30.75 18.74 -11.69
CA LEU A 185 30.32 17.35 -11.87
C LEU A 185 31.51 16.38 -11.84
N ARG A 186 32.60 16.71 -12.54
CA ARG A 186 33.83 15.90 -12.54
C ARG A 186 34.44 15.76 -11.14
N GLU A 187 34.54 16.86 -10.39
CA GLU A 187 35.04 16.83 -9.01
C GLU A 187 34.15 15.96 -8.11
N ARG A 188 32.83 16.14 -8.18
CA ARG A 188 31.88 15.37 -7.37
C ARG A 188 31.96 13.86 -7.63
N PHE A 189 32.07 13.44 -8.89
CA PHE A 189 32.15 12.00 -9.20
C PHE A 189 33.48 11.38 -8.80
N ALA A 190 34.59 12.12 -8.90
CA ALA A 190 35.88 11.66 -8.40
C ALA A 190 35.83 11.43 -6.88
N PHE A 191 35.25 12.37 -6.12
CA PHE A 191 35.10 12.23 -4.67
C PHE A 191 34.21 11.07 -4.24
N ALA A 192 33.09 10.88 -4.94
CA ALA A 192 32.19 9.78 -4.65
C ALA A 192 32.84 8.42 -4.95
N GLY A 193 33.58 8.30 -6.06
CA GLY A 193 34.26 7.06 -6.43
C GLY A 193 35.31 6.64 -5.41
N ASP A 194 36.20 7.55 -5.03
CA ASP A 194 37.30 7.25 -4.09
C ASP A 194 36.77 6.89 -2.69
N PHE A 195 35.67 7.51 -2.24
CA PHE A 195 35.04 7.19 -0.95
C PHE A 195 34.53 5.75 -0.90
N TRP A 196 33.74 5.33 -1.90
CA TRP A 196 33.13 3.99 -1.94
C TRP A 196 34.18 2.89 -2.11
N PHE A 197 35.25 3.15 -2.84
CA PHE A 197 36.38 2.21 -2.96
C PHE A 197 37.08 1.97 -1.62
N ASN A 198 37.43 3.04 -0.90
CA ASN A 198 38.13 2.92 0.39
C ASN A 198 37.26 2.30 1.50
N LYS A 199 35.95 2.57 1.50
CA LYS A 199 35.00 1.93 2.43
C LYS A 199 34.94 0.40 2.20
N ALA A 200 34.88 -0.03 0.94
CA ALA A 200 34.84 -1.45 0.61
C ALA A 200 36.11 -2.21 1.04
N LEU A 201 37.29 -1.58 0.95
CA LEU A 201 38.54 -2.13 1.46
C LEU A 201 38.54 -2.27 2.99
N LEU A 202 37.97 -1.29 3.71
CA LEU A 202 37.86 -1.31 5.17
C LEU A 202 36.99 -2.49 5.67
N ASP A 203 35.86 -2.73 5.00
CA ASP A 203 34.92 -3.81 5.35
C ASP A 203 35.51 -5.21 5.10
N ALA A 204 36.26 -5.37 3.99
CA ALA A 204 36.99 -6.60 3.69
C ALA A 204 38.08 -6.89 4.74
N ALA A 205 38.89 -5.89 5.10
CA ALA A 205 39.91 -6.03 6.15
C ALA A 205 39.29 -6.36 7.52
N HIS A 206 38.15 -5.75 7.86
CA HIS A 206 37.43 -6.03 9.11
C HIS A 206 36.96 -7.49 9.17
N THR A 207 36.44 -8.01 8.06
CA THR A 207 35.98 -9.40 7.95
C THR A 207 37.15 -10.38 8.13
N GLN A 208 38.26 -10.16 7.42
CA GLN A 208 39.43 -11.03 7.49
C GLN A 208 40.07 -11.05 8.90
N ILE A 209 40.14 -9.92 9.59
CA ILE A 209 40.64 -9.86 10.98
C ILE A 209 39.76 -10.69 11.91
N ASN A 210 38.44 -10.65 11.74
CA ASN A 210 37.52 -11.40 12.60
C ASN A 210 37.63 -12.92 12.36
N THR A 211 37.81 -13.35 11.11
CA THR A 211 38.08 -14.76 10.79
C THR A 211 39.40 -15.22 11.39
N LEU A 212 40.48 -14.44 11.24
CA LEU A 212 41.79 -14.78 11.84
C LEU A 212 41.73 -14.85 13.37
N LYS A 213 40.93 -14.00 14.02
CA LYS A 213 40.70 -14.08 15.48
C LYS A 213 40.03 -15.38 15.89
N GLN A 214 39.04 -15.84 15.13
CA GLN A 214 38.38 -17.12 15.37
C GLN A 214 39.36 -18.28 15.20
N ASP A 215 40.11 -18.32 14.11
CA ASP A 215 41.14 -19.32 13.85
C ASP A 215 42.21 -19.36 14.96
N LEU A 216 42.59 -18.20 15.48
CA LEU A 216 43.59 -18.07 16.54
C LEU A 216 43.06 -18.59 17.89
N VAL A 217 41.78 -18.38 18.20
CA VAL A 217 41.11 -18.94 19.38
C VAL A 217 41.01 -20.47 19.28
N GLU A 218 40.62 -21.00 18.11
CA GLU A 218 40.52 -22.44 17.87
C GLU A 218 41.89 -23.12 17.96
N THR A 219 42.89 -22.55 17.28
CA THR A 219 44.27 -23.07 17.31
C THR A 219 44.84 -23.06 18.73
N ARG A 220 44.60 -21.98 19.50
CA ARG A 220 45.02 -21.89 20.92
C ARG A 220 44.35 -22.95 21.80
N SER A 221 43.05 -23.15 21.62
CA SER A 221 42.30 -24.20 22.33
C SER A 221 42.86 -25.60 22.01
N HIS A 222 43.23 -25.83 20.75
CA HIS A 222 43.79 -27.11 20.31
C HIS A 222 45.19 -27.36 20.88
N ILE A 223 46.07 -26.35 20.91
CA ILE A 223 47.39 -26.44 21.56
C ILE A 223 47.23 -26.73 23.05
N PHE A 224 46.34 -26.02 23.76
CA PHE A 224 46.13 -26.19 25.21
C PHE A 224 45.61 -27.60 25.54
N SER A 225 44.66 -28.11 24.76
CA SER A 225 44.10 -29.46 24.91
C SER A 225 45.16 -30.55 24.68
N GLN A 226 46.01 -30.39 23.65
CA GLN A 226 47.10 -31.32 23.35
C GLN A 226 48.18 -31.30 24.45
N GLN A 227 48.56 -30.13 24.96
CA GLN A 227 49.56 -30.01 26.04
C GLN A 227 49.11 -30.69 27.34
N MET A 228 47.83 -30.62 27.69
CA MET A 228 47.27 -31.30 28.87
C MET A 228 47.28 -32.84 28.73
N LEU A 229 47.20 -33.37 27.51
CA LEU A 229 47.24 -34.81 27.24
C LEU A 229 48.67 -35.38 27.25
N THR A 230 49.70 -34.56 27.07
CA THR A 230 51.10 -35.00 26.87
C THR A 230 51.97 -35.17 28.13
N HIS A 231 51.40 -35.29 29.32
CA HIS A 231 52.21 -35.56 30.53
C HIS A 231 52.82 -36.98 30.58
N HIS A 232 52.41 -37.89 29.69
CA HIS A 232 53.05 -39.20 29.51
C HIS A 232 53.25 -39.54 28.01
N GLU A 233 54.53 -39.55 27.61
CA GLU A 233 55.18 -40.25 26.47
C GLU A 233 54.65 -40.06 25.02
N ASN A 234 55.45 -39.38 24.16
CA ASN A 234 55.92 -39.82 22.81
C ASN A 234 56.49 -38.64 21.97
N ASP A 235 57.60 -38.86 21.26
CA ASP A 235 58.30 -37.88 20.40
C ASP A 235 57.45 -37.32 19.24
N GLN A 236 56.44 -38.06 18.77
CA GLN A 236 55.56 -37.64 17.67
C GLN A 236 54.58 -36.51 18.06
N SER A 237 54.13 -36.50 19.32
CA SER A 237 53.23 -35.45 19.83
C SER A 237 53.96 -34.12 19.98
N ALA A 238 55.24 -34.15 20.36
CA ALA A 238 56.08 -32.97 20.45
C ALA A 238 56.29 -32.29 19.08
N GLN A 239 56.51 -33.07 18.01
CA GLN A 239 56.65 -32.52 16.65
C GLN A 239 55.35 -31.89 16.13
N LYS A 240 54.19 -32.44 16.50
CA LYS A 240 52.87 -31.91 16.08
C LYS A 240 52.49 -30.65 16.88
N ILE A 241 52.90 -30.58 18.14
CA ILE A 241 52.76 -29.35 18.94
C ILE A 241 53.68 -28.25 18.39
N ASP A 242 54.92 -28.56 18.01
CA ASP A 242 55.85 -27.59 17.41
C ASP A 242 55.33 -27.04 16.06
N SER A 243 54.74 -27.90 15.21
CA SER A 243 54.14 -27.44 13.95
C SER A 243 52.91 -26.55 14.17
N LEU A 244 52.04 -26.88 15.14
CA LEU A 244 50.89 -26.05 15.50
C LEU A 244 51.30 -24.72 16.15
N GLN A 245 52.36 -24.71 16.95
CA GLN A 245 52.93 -23.46 17.51
C GLN A 245 53.46 -22.54 16.41
N LYS A 246 54.09 -23.09 15.36
CA LYS A 246 54.52 -22.30 14.19
C LYS A 246 53.34 -21.72 13.42
N VAL A 247 52.28 -22.50 13.22
CA VAL A 247 51.04 -22.01 12.58
C VAL A 247 50.40 -20.90 13.43
N PHE A 248 50.28 -21.10 14.74
CA PHE A 248 49.76 -20.08 15.66
C PHE A 248 50.55 -18.77 15.60
N GLN A 249 51.88 -18.83 15.61
CA GLN A 249 52.74 -17.66 15.48
C GLN A 249 52.60 -16.97 14.12
N GLN A 250 52.41 -17.73 13.04
CA GLN A 250 52.19 -17.16 11.71
C GLN A 250 50.83 -16.48 11.59
N THR A 251 49.76 -17.11 12.08
CA THR A 251 48.41 -16.53 12.09
C THR A 251 48.34 -15.26 12.94
N GLN A 252 49.02 -15.23 14.09
CA GLN A 252 49.11 -14.03 14.94
C GLN A 252 49.86 -12.88 14.25
N LYS A 253 50.93 -13.17 13.50
CA LYS A 253 51.63 -12.16 12.70
C LYS A 253 50.75 -11.62 11.56
N ASN A 254 50.00 -12.48 10.90
CA ASN A 254 49.08 -12.07 9.83
C ASN A 254 47.95 -11.18 10.37
N GLU A 255 47.38 -11.51 11.54
CA GLU A 255 46.38 -10.68 12.23
C GLU A 255 46.96 -9.29 12.56
N GLN A 256 48.17 -9.22 13.09
CA GLN A 256 48.83 -7.94 13.41
C GLN A 256 49.10 -7.09 12.17
N ALA A 257 49.54 -7.69 11.06
CA ALA A 257 49.75 -6.97 9.81
C ALA A 257 48.45 -6.38 9.25
N LEU A 258 47.36 -7.15 9.26
CA LEU A 258 46.04 -6.69 8.80
C LEU A 258 45.43 -5.63 9.72
N ILE A 259 45.64 -5.71 11.03
CA ILE A 259 45.22 -4.67 11.98
C ILE A 259 45.95 -3.34 11.67
N GLN A 260 47.23 -3.40 11.32
CA GLN A 260 48.00 -2.21 10.93
C GLN A 260 47.47 -1.59 9.62
N GLU A 261 47.19 -2.41 8.61
CA GLU A 261 46.60 -1.97 7.34
C GLU A 261 45.20 -1.35 7.51
N LYS A 262 44.34 -1.98 8.33
CA LYS A 262 43.03 -1.43 8.69
C LYS A 262 43.15 -0.06 9.37
N GLN A 263 44.15 0.12 10.24
CA GLN A 263 44.37 1.39 10.92
C GLN A 263 44.76 2.49 9.93
N GLU A 264 45.62 2.19 8.95
CA GLU A 264 46.01 3.15 7.91
C GLU A 264 44.83 3.56 7.01
N ILE A 265 43.94 2.65 6.65
CA ILE A 265 42.73 2.97 5.86
C ILE A 265 41.74 3.82 6.68
N THR A 266 41.59 3.50 7.96
CA THR A 266 40.75 4.25 8.92
C THR A 266 41.23 5.70 9.04
N ASP A 267 42.54 5.91 9.20
CA ASP A 267 43.13 7.24 9.35
C ASP A 267 43.00 8.08 8.06
N ARG A 268 43.07 7.45 6.87
CA ARG A 268 42.82 8.11 5.58
C ARG A 268 41.38 8.57 5.42
N LEU A 269 40.40 7.73 5.77
CA LEU A 269 38.98 8.10 5.74
C LEU A 269 38.67 9.22 6.73
N ALA A 270 39.25 9.19 7.93
CA ALA A 270 39.09 10.24 8.93
C ALA A 270 39.53 11.62 8.41
N ALA A 271 40.72 11.70 7.80
CA ALA A 271 41.25 12.94 7.24
C ALA A 271 40.40 13.49 6.08
N PHE A 272 39.82 12.60 5.26
CA PHE A 272 38.91 13.00 4.18
C PHE A 272 37.60 13.60 4.71
N ILE A 273 37.01 12.98 5.72
CA ILE A 273 35.77 13.42 6.37
C ILE A 273 35.91 14.85 6.90
N ASP A 274 37.03 15.16 7.55
CA ASP A 274 37.30 16.50 8.09
C ASP A 274 37.42 17.56 6.99
N ALA A 275 38.02 17.22 5.85
CA ALA A 275 38.14 18.13 4.71
C ALA A 275 36.78 18.45 4.07
N VAL A 276 35.87 17.47 3.97
CA VAL A 276 34.50 17.67 3.46
C VAL A 276 33.69 18.55 4.41
N LYS A 277 33.78 18.32 5.73
CA LYS A 277 33.08 19.11 6.75
C LYS A 277 33.50 20.58 6.74
N GLN A 278 34.80 20.87 6.55
CA GLN A 278 35.27 22.26 6.43
C GLN A 278 34.72 22.98 5.20
N ARG A 279 34.55 22.27 4.08
CA ARG A 279 34.00 22.86 2.85
C ARG A 279 32.49 23.07 2.95
N ASP A 280 31.75 22.17 3.59
CA ASP A 280 30.32 22.34 3.85
C ASP A 280 30.04 23.56 4.76
N LEU A 281 30.84 23.75 5.81
CA LEU A 281 30.73 24.93 6.69
C LEU A 281 30.91 26.26 5.92
N CYS A 282 31.80 26.28 4.91
CA CYS A 282 31.99 27.44 4.04
C CYS A 282 30.75 27.72 3.17
N TYR A 283 30.12 26.69 2.61
CA TYR A 283 28.90 26.84 1.81
C TYR A 283 27.68 27.27 2.65
N GLN A 284 27.58 26.79 3.89
CA GLN A 284 26.53 27.21 4.82
C GLN A 284 26.63 28.72 5.13
N GLN A 285 27.84 29.22 5.37
CA GLN A 285 28.09 30.65 5.59
C GLN A 285 27.70 31.52 4.37
N GLN A 286 27.99 31.05 3.15
CA GLN A 286 27.58 31.74 1.92
C GLN A 286 26.06 31.74 1.73
N THR A 287 25.40 30.62 2.07
CA THR A 287 23.94 30.48 1.99
C THR A 287 23.23 31.39 2.99
N GLU A 288 23.77 31.52 4.20
CA GLU A 288 23.23 32.41 5.23
C GLU A 288 23.34 33.89 4.83
N ALA A 289 24.46 34.28 4.19
CA ALA A 289 24.62 35.62 3.63
C ALA A 289 23.57 35.93 2.54
N LEU A 290 23.28 34.97 1.66
CA LEU A 290 22.26 35.12 0.62
C LEU A 290 20.84 35.20 1.20
N ASN A 291 20.53 34.37 2.20
CA ASN A 291 19.23 34.39 2.89
C ASN A 291 18.98 35.73 3.62
N ASN A 292 20.03 36.35 4.16
CA ASN A 292 19.94 37.69 4.73
C ASN A 292 19.60 38.76 3.68
N GLN A 293 20.15 38.64 2.47
CA GLN A 293 19.82 39.53 1.36
C GLN A 293 18.36 39.36 0.90
N ILE A 294 17.86 38.12 0.85
CA ILE A 294 16.45 37.82 0.54
C ILE A 294 15.50 38.44 1.58
N ARG A 295 15.83 38.34 2.88
CA ARG A 295 15.03 38.98 3.95
C ARG A 295 14.98 40.50 3.80
N ALA A 296 16.09 41.14 3.44
CA ALA A 296 16.14 42.58 3.18
C ALA A 296 15.26 42.99 1.99
N LEU A 297 15.27 42.21 0.90
CA LEU A 297 14.42 42.44 -0.27
C LEU A 297 12.91 42.29 0.05
N ASN A 298 12.54 41.28 0.83
CA ASN A 298 11.14 41.07 1.24
C ASN A 298 10.61 42.23 2.10
N THR A 299 11.44 42.76 2.99
CA THR A 299 11.10 43.93 3.82
C THR A 299 10.87 45.18 2.96
N TYR A 300 11.70 45.37 1.93
CA TYR A 300 11.54 46.45 0.95
C TYR A 300 10.22 46.32 0.16
N ILE A 301 9.88 45.12 -0.30
CA ILE A 301 8.62 44.83 -1.00
C ILE A 301 7.39 45.16 -0.14
N GLU A 302 7.38 44.81 1.15
CA GLU A 302 6.28 45.15 2.05
C GLU A 302 6.12 46.66 2.25
N SER A 303 7.22 47.42 2.31
CA SER A 303 7.14 48.88 2.39
C SER A 303 6.50 49.51 1.14
N LEU A 304 6.74 48.94 -0.05
CA LEU A 304 6.12 49.37 -1.31
C LEU A 304 4.62 49.11 -1.31
N LYS A 305 4.19 47.94 -0.82
CA LYS A 305 2.76 47.59 -0.72
C LYS A 305 2.01 48.56 0.20
N GLN A 306 2.57 48.87 1.37
CA GLN A 306 1.95 49.82 2.31
C GLN A 306 1.82 51.22 1.72
N THR A 307 2.84 51.69 0.99
CA THR A 307 2.82 52.99 0.31
C THR A 307 1.71 53.05 -0.74
N TYR A 308 1.56 51.98 -1.53
CA TYR A 308 0.53 51.90 -2.57
C TYR A 308 -0.89 51.82 -1.99
N LEU A 309 -1.08 51.08 -0.88
CA LEU A 309 -2.36 50.95 -0.19
C LEU A 309 -2.83 52.29 0.41
N SER A 310 -1.92 53.05 1.01
CA SER A 310 -2.21 54.40 1.53
C SER A 310 -2.65 55.36 0.41
N TYR A 311 -1.98 55.29 -0.75
CA TYR A 311 -2.31 56.12 -1.91
C TYR A 311 -3.69 55.77 -2.49
N THR A 312 -4.04 54.50 -2.66
CA THR A 312 -5.37 54.10 -3.16
C THR A 312 -6.49 54.50 -2.21
N GLN A 313 -6.26 54.42 -0.90
CA GLN A 313 -7.22 54.84 0.12
C GLN A 313 -7.43 56.38 0.12
N HIS A 314 -6.38 57.16 -0.16
CA HIS A 314 -6.48 58.60 -0.35
C HIS A 314 -7.37 58.98 -1.55
N ILE A 315 -7.17 58.31 -2.70
CA ILE A 315 -8.00 58.51 -3.90
C ILE A 315 -9.46 58.15 -3.65
N HIS A 316 -9.71 57.04 -2.96
CA HIS A 316 -11.07 56.62 -2.61
C HIS A 316 -11.81 57.66 -1.75
N ASN A 317 -11.11 58.25 -0.78
CA ASN A 317 -11.67 59.29 0.09
C ASN A 317 -11.98 60.59 -0.68
N LEU A 318 -11.12 60.99 -1.62
CA LEU A 318 -11.34 62.15 -2.50
C LEU A 318 -12.62 61.99 -3.33
N TRP A 319 -12.79 60.84 -3.98
CA TRP A 319 -13.97 60.56 -4.80
C TRP A 319 -15.25 60.41 -3.97
N SER A 320 -15.15 59.84 -2.76
CA SER A 320 -16.30 59.73 -1.86
C SER A 320 -16.79 61.09 -1.39
N ARG A 321 -15.89 62.03 -1.09
CA ARG A 321 -16.27 63.42 -0.75
C ARG A 321 -16.93 64.14 -1.92
N PHE A 322 -16.39 63.99 -3.13
CA PHE A 322 -16.99 64.55 -4.34
C PHE A 322 -18.41 64.01 -4.58
N ALA A 323 -18.60 62.70 -4.44
CA ALA A 323 -19.92 62.08 -4.58
C ALA A 323 -20.94 62.65 -3.56
N GLN A 324 -20.51 62.87 -2.32
CA GLN A 324 -21.37 63.44 -1.27
C GLN A 324 -21.74 64.90 -1.57
N GLU A 325 -20.79 65.70 -2.07
CA GLU A 325 -21.02 67.12 -2.41
C GLU A 325 -21.98 67.29 -3.61
N VAL A 326 -22.00 66.32 -4.53
CA VAL A 326 -23.00 66.24 -5.61
C VAL A 326 -24.39 65.89 -5.07
N LEU A 327 -24.48 65.03 -4.06
CA LEU A 327 -25.75 64.59 -3.46
C LEU A 327 -26.41 65.66 -2.57
N ASP A 328 -25.62 66.48 -1.87
CA ASP A 328 -26.10 67.46 -0.87
C ASP A 328 -26.66 68.77 -1.46
N ARG A 329 -26.53 69.02 -2.78
CA ARG A 329 -27.12 70.23 -3.41
C ARG A 329 -28.63 70.09 -3.67
N THR A 330 -29.39 70.22 -2.58
CA THR A 330 -30.86 70.23 -2.55
C THR A 330 -31.50 71.28 -3.48
N GLU A 331 -30.81 72.39 -3.79
CA GLU A 331 -31.32 73.42 -4.72
C GLU A 331 -31.43 72.93 -6.17
N ALA A 332 -30.49 72.11 -6.66
CA ALA A 332 -30.57 71.55 -8.01
C ALA A 332 -31.70 70.51 -8.12
N GLN A 333 -31.87 69.68 -7.08
CA GLN A 333 -32.98 68.72 -6.99
C GLN A 333 -34.34 69.42 -6.84
N ASN A 334 -34.42 70.51 -6.07
CA ASN A 334 -35.64 71.30 -5.90
C ASN A 334 -35.98 72.12 -7.15
N ALA A 335 -34.99 72.66 -7.86
CA ALA A 335 -35.20 73.33 -9.16
C ALA A 335 -35.77 72.36 -10.20
N LEU A 336 -35.26 71.12 -10.24
CA LEU A 336 -35.78 70.06 -11.12
C LEU A 336 -37.22 69.63 -10.73
N LYS A 337 -37.49 69.46 -9.43
CA LYS A 337 -38.84 69.15 -8.91
C LYS A 337 -39.85 70.27 -9.17
N THR A 338 -39.43 71.53 -9.02
CA THR A 338 -40.29 72.71 -9.24
C THR A 338 -40.63 72.88 -10.73
N TYR A 339 -39.65 72.61 -11.61
CA TYR A 339 -39.86 72.59 -13.06
C TYR A 339 -40.85 71.50 -13.51
N LEU A 340 -40.80 70.31 -12.91
CA LEU A 340 -41.69 69.18 -13.23
C LEU A 340 -43.11 69.33 -12.65
N SER A 341 -43.32 70.18 -11.65
CA SER A 341 -44.59 70.30 -10.92
C SER A 341 -45.46 71.49 -11.32
N THR A 342 -45.01 72.39 -12.18
CA THR A 342 -45.82 73.53 -12.67
C THR A 342 -46.37 73.30 -14.09
N PRO A 343 -47.69 73.35 -14.31
CA PRO A 343 -48.31 73.13 -15.64
C PRO A 343 -47.82 74.10 -16.72
N SER A 344 -47.48 75.33 -16.33
CA SER A 344 -46.96 76.38 -17.22
C SER A 344 -45.52 76.11 -17.72
N GLY A 345 -44.72 75.35 -16.97
CA GLY A 345 -43.36 74.94 -17.34
C GLY A 345 -43.37 73.90 -18.47
N ILE A 346 -44.25 72.90 -18.34
CA ILE A 346 -44.43 71.83 -19.34
C ILE A 346 -45.03 72.39 -20.64
N ILE A 347 -46.04 73.26 -20.55
CA ILE A 347 -46.70 73.86 -21.73
C ILE A 347 -45.74 74.78 -22.52
N ARG A 348 -44.92 75.59 -21.83
CA ARG A 348 -43.87 76.40 -22.52
C ARG A 348 -42.78 75.54 -23.14
N SER A 349 -42.45 74.40 -22.55
CA SER A 349 -41.46 73.47 -23.09
C SER A 349 -41.96 72.75 -24.34
N ILE A 350 -43.22 72.31 -24.34
CA ILE A 350 -43.87 71.72 -25.53
C ILE A 350 -43.97 72.75 -26.66
N ALA A 351 -44.36 74.00 -26.35
CA ALA A 351 -44.41 75.08 -27.33
C ALA A 351 -43.03 75.43 -27.93
N ARG A 352 -41.95 75.35 -27.14
CA ARG A 352 -40.58 75.53 -27.66
C ARG A 352 -40.02 74.31 -28.38
N ALA A 353 -40.37 73.09 -27.95
CA ALA A 353 -39.99 71.84 -28.63
C ALA A 353 -40.56 71.78 -30.05
N LEU A 354 -41.80 72.23 -30.23
CA LEU A 354 -42.45 72.34 -31.53
C LEU A 354 -41.78 73.35 -32.47
N VAL A 355 -41.01 74.32 -31.93
CA VAL A 355 -40.33 75.37 -32.74
C VAL A 355 -38.83 75.09 -32.92
N LYS A 356 -38.14 74.44 -31.97
CA LYS A 356 -36.67 74.29 -31.98
C LYS A 356 -36.11 72.88 -31.71
N GLY A 357 -36.95 71.85 -31.58
CA GLY A 357 -36.53 70.45 -31.65
C GLY A 357 -35.81 69.82 -30.45
N VAL A 358 -35.40 70.57 -29.41
CA VAL A 358 -34.83 69.98 -28.17
C VAL A 358 -35.22 70.79 -26.93
N VAL A 359 -35.50 70.08 -25.82
CA VAL A 359 -35.73 70.64 -24.48
C VAL A 359 -34.64 70.12 -23.54
N VAL A 360 -33.84 71.01 -22.95
CA VAL A 360 -33.07 70.70 -21.75
C VAL A 360 -33.34 71.80 -20.72
N PRO A 361 -33.84 71.48 -19.51
CA PRO A 361 -33.95 72.45 -18.43
C PRO A 361 -32.55 72.82 -17.92
N TYR A 362 -32.31 74.11 -17.69
CA TYR A 362 -31.07 74.61 -17.10
C TYR A 362 -30.95 74.09 -15.66
N VAL A 363 -29.90 73.31 -15.39
CA VAL A 363 -29.50 72.88 -14.05
C VAL A 363 -28.25 73.71 -13.67
N PRO A 364 -28.18 74.33 -12.48
CA PRO A 364 -27.01 75.11 -12.06
C PRO A 364 -25.74 74.25 -11.98
N ASP A 365 -24.58 74.87 -12.17
CA ASP A 365 -23.26 74.23 -12.34
C ASP A 365 -22.96 73.10 -11.32
N LEU A 366 -22.65 71.92 -11.85
CA LEU A 366 -22.11 70.79 -11.09
C LEU A 366 -20.64 71.04 -10.73
N PRO A 367 -20.16 70.59 -9.55
CA PRO A 367 -18.75 70.68 -9.20
C PRO A 367 -17.87 69.85 -10.17
N GLN A 368 -16.66 70.34 -10.43
CA GLN A 368 -15.69 69.64 -11.27
C GLN A 368 -15.08 68.44 -10.51
N PRO A 369 -14.81 67.30 -11.18
CA PRO A 369 -14.20 66.14 -10.54
C PRO A 369 -12.79 66.45 -10.01
N PRO A 370 -12.36 65.84 -8.90
CA PRO A 370 -11.05 66.09 -8.31
C PRO A 370 -9.92 65.62 -9.24
N GLN A 371 -8.86 66.42 -9.38
CA GLN A 371 -7.65 66.04 -10.11
C GLN A 371 -6.81 65.05 -9.29
N ILE A 372 -6.40 63.93 -9.92
CA ILE A 372 -5.58 62.89 -9.29
C ILE A 372 -4.11 63.27 -9.43
N GLU A 373 -3.40 63.44 -8.31
CA GLU A 373 -1.94 63.64 -8.30
C GLU A 373 -1.18 62.37 -8.72
N PRO A 374 0.09 62.45 -9.15
CA PRO A 374 0.88 61.27 -9.51
C PRO A 374 1.24 60.38 -8.30
N VAL A 375 1.45 59.08 -8.52
CA VAL A 375 1.87 58.13 -7.48
C VAL A 375 3.21 58.56 -6.86
N PRO A 376 3.38 58.53 -5.53
CA PRO A 376 4.65 58.85 -4.87
C PRO A 376 5.81 57.97 -5.36
N GLN A 377 7.02 58.54 -5.46
CA GLN A 377 8.21 57.78 -5.86
C GLN A 377 8.62 56.74 -4.80
N ALA A 378 8.94 55.53 -5.26
CA ALA A 378 9.42 54.43 -4.43
C ALA A 378 10.80 54.74 -3.80
N PRO A 379 11.08 54.26 -2.57
CA PRO A 379 12.42 54.30 -1.99
C PRO A 379 13.43 53.48 -2.83
N PRO A 380 14.76 53.71 -2.70
CA PRO A 380 15.76 52.98 -3.48
C PRO A 380 15.92 51.51 -3.03
N ALA A 381 16.09 50.60 -3.99
CA ALA A 381 16.26 49.17 -3.74
C ALA A 381 17.65 48.80 -3.19
N PRO A 382 17.79 47.74 -2.37
CA PRO A 382 19.08 47.28 -1.88
C PRO A 382 19.98 46.72 -3.01
N GLN A 383 21.29 46.97 -2.93
CA GLN A 383 22.28 46.54 -3.95
C GLN A 383 22.55 45.02 -3.89
N PRO A 384 22.79 44.37 -5.05
CA PRO A 384 23.06 42.93 -5.10
C PRO A 384 24.45 42.57 -4.55
N LEU A 385 24.53 41.52 -3.74
CA LEU A 385 25.80 40.98 -3.21
C LEU A 385 26.55 40.22 -4.31
N VAL A 386 27.85 40.47 -4.46
CA VAL A 386 28.74 39.75 -5.40
C VAL A 386 29.56 38.73 -4.60
N LEU A 387 29.41 37.44 -4.89
CA LEU A 387 30.16 36.36 -4.23
C LEU A 387 31.50 36.13 -4.95
N GLU A 388 32.62 36.28 -4.23
CA GLU A 388 33.94 35.92 -4.75
C GLU A 388 34.13 34.39 -4.69
N TYR A 389 34.16 33.74 -5.85
CA TYR A 389 34.50 32.32 -5.98
C TYR A 389 36.02 32.13 -5.85
N SER A 390 36.51 32.00 -4.63
CA SER A 390 37.93 31.68 -4.37
C SER A 390 38.13 30.18 -4.10
N SER A 391 39.13 29.63 -4.81
CA SER A 391 39.75 28.30 -4.72
C SER A 391 39.08 27.13 -5.49
N THR A 392 39.56 26.94 -6.71
CA THR A 392 39.39 25.77 -7.60
C THR A 392 40.52 24.76 -7.40
N ALA A 393 40.70 24.26 -6.18
CA ALA A 393 41.61 23.13 -5.93
C ALA A 393 40.78 21.86 -5.66
N PRO A 394 40.88 20.81 -6.51
CA PRO A 394 40.22 19.55 -6.24
C PRO A 394 40.86 18.91 -4.99
N LEU A 395 40.02 18.42 -4.07
CA LEU A 395 40.46 17.49 -3.04
C LEU A 395 41.06 16.25 -3.75
N ALA A 396 41.94 15.47 -3.12
CA ALA A 396 42.45 14.24 -3.72
C ALA A 396 42.74 13.23 -2.62
N PHE A 397 42.33 11.97 -2.83
CA PHE A 397 42.63 10.87 -1.93
C PHE A 397 44.07 10.34 -2.14
N PRO A 398 44.74 9.79 -1.11
CA PRO A 398 45.99 9.06 -1.27
C PRO A 398 45.75 7.63 -1.82
N GLU A 399 46.51 7.19 -2.82
CA GLU A 399 46.37 5.89 -3.53
C GLU A 399 46.55 4.64 -2.63
N VAL A 400 45.81 3.56 -2.88
CA VAL A 400 45.82 2.27 -2.13
C VAL A 400 45.86 1.05 -3.08
N PRO A 401 46.56 -0.07 -2.74
CA PRO A 401 46.81 -1.23 -3.62
C PRO A 401 45.73 -2.35 -3.55
N GLU A 402 45.72 -3.25 -4.55
CA GLU A 402 44.70 -4.30 -4.80
C GLU A 402 44.94 -5.65 -4.07
N THR A 403 43.88 -6.35 -3.59
CA THR A 403 43.53 -7.78 -3.90
C THR A 403 42.40 -8.45 -3.08
N ASP A 404 41.52 -9.17 -3.81
CA ASP A 404 40.77 -10.45 -3.66
C ASP A 404 39.80 -10.87 -2.50
N SER A 405 38.73 -11.56 -2.93
CA SER A 405 37.36 -11.80 -2.39
C SER A 405 37.11 -13.06 -1.51
N ILE A 406 36.03 -13.06 -0.67
CA ILE A 406 35.50 -14.22 0.10
C ILE A 406 33.92 -14.25 0.18
N PRO A 407 33.23 -15.44 0.21
CA PRO A 407 31.75 -15.62 0.15
C PRO A 407 31.03 -15.94 1.50
N ALA A 408 29.68 -16.12 1.46
CA ALA A 408 28.67 -15.81 2.51
C ALA A 408 27.86 -16.97 3.18
N LEU A 409 26.98 -16.58 4.16
CA LEU A 409 25.74 -17.18 4.76
C LEU A 409 25.88 -17.92 6.14
N GLU A 410 24.94 -17.93 7.12
CA GLU A 410 23.45 -18.06 7.17
C GLU A 410 22.76 -17.44 8.45
N GLN A 411 21.41 -17.56 8.55
CA GLN A 411 20.42 -16.90 9.46
C GLN A 411 19.60 -17.88 10.41
N PRO A 412 18.69 -17.40 11.32
CA PRO A 412 18.39 -17.95 12.69
C PRO A 412 16.92 -18.42 13.02
N SER A 413 16.59 -18.69 14.31
CA SER A 413 15.29 -19.18 14.90
C SER A 413 14.62 -18.32 16.05
N GLN A 414 13.32 -18.58 16.39
CA GLN A 414 12.25 -17.86 17.20
C GLN A 414 12.37 -17.88 18.78
N GLY A 415 11.66 -17.13 19.68
CA GLY A 415 10.62 -16.06 19.70
C GLY A 415 10.31 -15.54 21.15
N SER A 416 9.83 -14.28 21.33
CA SER A 416 9.34 -13.65 22.60
C SER A 416 8.40 -12.44 22.29
N GLY A 417 7.33 -12.17 23.05
CA GLY A 417 6.36 -11.08 22.76
C GLY A 417 6.03 -10.20 23.99
N PHE A 418 5.60 -8.95 23.77
CA PHE A 418 5.34 -7.89 24.75
C PHE A 418 3.85 -7.40 24.71
N ASN A 419 3.38 -6.65 25.72
CA ASN A 419 1.96 -6.27 25.97
C ASN A 419 1.53 -4.93 25.34
N VAL A 420 0.25 -4.79 24.93
CA VAL A 420 -0.31 -3.60 24.28
C VAL A 420 -1.54 -3.03 25.02
N LEU A 421 -1.53 -1.73 25.34
CA LEU A 421 -2.65 -1.05 26.01
C LEU A 421 -3.32 -0.02 25.08
N PHE A 422 -4.61 -0.20 24.80
CA PHE A 422 -5.43 0.79 24.10
C PHE A 422 -6.15 1.70 25.11
N VAL A 423 -6.10 3.02 24.90
CA VAL A 423 -6.67 4.03 25.80
C VAL A 423 -7.68 4.86 25.02
N ALA A 424 -8.94 4.86 25.46
CA ALA A 424 -10.03 5.56 24.81
C ALA A 424 -10.28 6.93 25.46
N GLY A 425 -10.16 8.01 24.70
CA GLY A 425 -10.53 9.37 25.13
C GLY A 425 -12.04 9.60 25.15
N GLU A 426 -12.79 8.97 24.23
CA GLU A 426 -14.25 9.05 24.12
C GLU A 426 -14.89 7.65 24.30
N PRO A 427 -14.85 7.04 25.49
CA PRO A 427 -15.23 5.64 25.68
C PRO A 427 -16.72 5.34 25.48
N ASP A 428 -17.58 6.36 25.49
CA ASP A 428 -19.03 6.20 25.33
C ASP A 428 -19.49 6.42 23.88
N SER A 429 -18.58 6.73 22.96
CA SER A 429 -18.90 6.88 21.53
C SER A 429 -18.72 5.54 20.79
N PRO A 430 -19.44 5.30 19.67
CA PRO A 430 -19.33 4.06 18.92
C PRO A 430 -17.91 3.75 18.42
N GLY A 431 -17.08 4.79 18.23
CA GLY A 431 -15.70 4.68 17.74
C GLY A 431 -14.81 3.77 18.59
N VAL A 432 -15.05 3.66 19.90
CA VAL A 432 -14.30 2.78 20.80
C VAL A 432 -14.34 1.32 20.36
N ASN A 433 -15.46 0.88 19.78
CA ASN A 433 -15.62 -0.48 19.28
C ASN A 433 -14.67 -0.74 18.11
N TYR A 434 -14.59 0.19 17.17
CA TYR A 434 -13.79 0.05 15.96
C TYR A 434 -12.30 0.26 16.22
N ARG A 435 -11.95 1.24 17.05
CA ARG A 435 -10.57 1.73 17.20
C ARG A 435 -9.82 1.13 18.38
N CYS A 436 -10.51 0.81 19.48
CA CYS A 436 -9.89 0.21 20.66
C CYS A 436 -10.21 -1.28 20.76
N ILE A 437 -11.50 -1.65 20.91
CA ILE A 437 -11.90 -3.03 21.26
C ILE A 437 -11.50 -4.03 20.17
N ARG A 438 -11.87 -3.77 18.91
CA ARG A 438 -11.57 -4.67 17.80
C ARG A 438 -10.08 -4.72 17.46
N ASN A 439 -9.35 -3.62 17.59
CA ASN A 439 -7.90 -3.60 17.38
C ASN A 439 -7.14 -4.32 18.51
N ALA A 440 -7.57 -4.19 19.77
CA ALA A 440 -7.01 -4.97 20.88
C ALA A 440 -7.25 -6.48 20.68
N ALA A 441 -8.46 -6.87 20.24
CA ALA A 441 -8.74 -8.26 19.90
C ALA A 441 -7.86 -8.75 18.74
N ALA A 442 -7.60 -7.92 17.72
CA ALA A 442 -6.71 -8.26 16.61
C ALA A 442 -5.22 -8.38 17.03
N CYS A 443 -4.72 -7.53 17.94
CA CYS A 443 -3.39 -7.71 18.53
C CYS A 443 -3.29 -9.04 19.29
N SER A 444 -4.31 -9.35 20.10
CA SER A 444 -4.36 -10.61 20.86
C SER A 444 -4.39 -11.82 19.93
N LEU A 445 -5.16 -11.74 18.84
CA LEU A 445 -5.19 -12.75 17.80
C LEU A 445 -3.83 -12.93 17.09
N ALA A 446 -3.04 -11.86 16.97
CA ALA A 446 -1.69 -11.88 16.42
C ALA A 446 -0.62 -12.41 17.40
N GLY A 447 -0.99 -12.76 18.63
CA GLY A 447 -0.08 -13.26 19.66
C GLY A 447 0.51 -12.19 20.58
N PHE A 448 -0.02 -10.95 20.54
CA PHE A 448 0.38 -9.84 21.43
C PHE A 448 -0.73 -9.57 22.44
N PRO A 449 -0.55 -9.90 23.74
CA PRO A 449 -1.57 -9.66 24.75
C PRO A 449 -1.99 -8.18 24.75
N ALA A 450 -3.28 -7.91 24.59
CA ALA A 450 -3.78 -6.55 24.51
C ALA A 450 -5.05 -6.34 25.33
N GLN A 451 -5.17 -5.15 25.93
CA GLN A 451 -6.36 -4.71 26.64
C GLN A 451 -6.72 -3.27 26.27
N TRP A 452 -7.93 -2.84 26.63
CA TRP A 452 -8.35 -1.46 26.46
C TRP A 452 -8.93 -0.87 27.76
N LYS A 453 -8.73 0.44 27.97
CA LYS A 453 -9.26 1.18 29.12
C LYS A 453 -9.75 2.57 28.75
N ARG A 454 -10.61 3.13 29.59
CA ARG A 454 -10.99 4.56 29.52
C ARG A 454 -9.80 5.40 29.95
N CYS A 455 -9.56 6.53 29.29
CA CYS A 455 -8.44 7.42 29.63
C CYS A 455 -8.42 7.80 31.12
N ALA A 456 -9.58 8.10 31.71
CA ALA A 456 -9.68 8.46 33.13
C ALA A 456 -9.36 7.32 34.12
N ASP A 457 -9.39 6.06 33.67
CA ASP A 457 -9.20 4.88 34.51
C ASP A 457 -7.78 4.30 34.41
N VAL A 458 -6.90 4.92 33.62
CA VAL A 458 -5.51 4.44 33.45
C VAL A 458 -4.67 4.84 34.67
N GLY A 459 -4.15 3.84 35.37
CA GLY A 459 -3.27 4.03 36.51
C GLY A 459 -1.79 3.68 36.21
N PRO A 460 -0.88 3.95 37.16
CA PRO A 460 0.53 3.56 37.02
C PRO A 460 0.75 2.05 36.79
N ASP A 461 -0.08 1.20 37.38
CA ASP A 461 0.01 -0.26 37.20
C ASP A 461 -0.28 -0.68 35.75
N ASP A 462 -1.16 0.03 35.06
CA ASP A 462 -1.47 -0.23 33.66
C ASP A 462 -0.32 0.17 32.74
N ILE A 463 0.35 1.28 33.07
CA ILE A 463 1.53 1.75 32.34
C ILE A 463 2.67 0.77 32.54
N ASN A 464 2.91 0.31 33.77
CA ASN A 464 3.93 -0.70 34.08
C ASN A 464 3.67 -2.07 33.41
N TRP A 465 2.40 -2.39 33.15
CA TRP A 465 2.02 -3.63 32.46
C TRP A 465 2.25 -3.54 30.94
N ALA A 466 2.11 -2.34 30.37
CA ALA A 466 2.15 -2.13 28.93
C ALA A 466 3.59 -1.95 28.43
N ASP A 467 3.88 -2.53 27.27
CA ASP A 467 5.13 -2.30 26.54
C ASP A 467 4.90 -1.36 25.33
N VAL A 468 3.64 -1.21 24.89
CA VAL A 468 3.17 -0.25 23.88
C VAL A 468 1.82 0.32 24.31
N MET A 469 1.63 1.63 24.14
CA MET A 469 0.37 2.32 24.47
C MET A 469 -0.23 3.02 23.25
N VAL A 470 -1.52 2.82 22.99
CA VAL A 470 -2.27 3.44 21.88
C VAL A 470 -3.32 4.39 22.44
N LEU A 471 -3.27 5.66 22.08
CA LEU A 471 -4.13 6.73 22.56
C LEU A 471 -5.14 7.11 21.46
N TRP A 472 -6.37 6.61 21.55
CA TRP A 472 -7.42 6.94 20.58
C TRP A 472 -8.25 8.16 21.03
N ARG A 473 -8.27 9.23 20.22
CA ARG A 473 -8.99 10.50 20.50
C ARG A 473 -8.74 11.08 21.90
N VAL A 474 -7.51 10.99 22.39
CA VAL A 474 -7.17 11.48 23.73
C VAL A 474 -6.80 12.96 23.69
N GLU A 475 -7.63 13.81 24.30
CA GLU A 475 -7.35 15.23 24.52
C GLU A 475 -6.17 15.41 25.52
N PHE A 476 -5.31 16.39 25.26
CA PHE A 476 -4.21 16.71 26.17
C PHE A 476 -4.74 17.25 27.51
N SER A 477 -4.27 16.69 28.61
CA SER A 477 -4.63 17.08 29.97
C SER A 477 -3.47 16.83 30.94
N GLY A 478 -3.58 17.32 32.19
CA GLY A 478 -2.56 17.06 33.21
C GLY A 478 -2.38 15.56 33.51
N HIS A 479 -3.46 14.78 33.42
CA HIS A 479 -3.39 13.31 33.56
C HIS A 479 -2.62 12.67 32.39
N VAL A 480 -2.94 13.07 31.16
CA VAL A 480 -2.26 12.58 29.95
C VAL A 480 -0.78 12.97 29.91
N ASP A 481 -0.43 14.17 30.37
CA ASP A 481 0.96 14.61 30.52
C ASP A 481 1.75 13.71 31.48
N ILE A 482 1.13 13.25 32.58
CA ILE A 482 1.74 12.27 33.49
C ILE A 482 1.91 10.92 32.80
N MET A 483 0.88 10.41 32.10
CA MET A 483 0.98 9.14 31.37
C MET A 483 2.11 9.15 30.35
N LEU A 484 2.21 10.22 29.55
CA LEU A 484 3.25 10.36 28.52
C LEU A 484 4.66 10.48 29.13
N ARG A 485 4.82 11.14 30.29
CA ARG A 485 6.10 11.17 31.00
C ARG A 485 6.52 9.79 31.49
N LEU A 486 5.61 9.04 32.12
CA LEU A 486 5.89 7.70 32.62
C LEU A 486 6.23 6.74 31.47
N ALA A 487 5.51 6.81 30.35
CA ALA A 487 5.82 6.02 29.15
C ALA A 487 7.25 6.31 28.63
N ARG A 488 7.64 7.58 28.57
CA ARG A 488 9.00 7.98 28.15
C ARG A 488 10.08 7.50 29.12
N GLU A 489 9.83 7.56 30.43
CA GLU A 489 10.77 7.04 31.44
C GLU A 489 11.02 5.54 31.28
N GLN A 490 10.07 4.80 30.71
CA GLN A 490 10.15 3.36 30.42
C GLN A 490 10.61 3.04 29.00
N ASN A 491 10.88 4.05 28.15
CA ASN A 491 11.08 3.88 26.70
C ASN A 491 9.94 3.11 26.00
N MET A 492 8.71 3.25 26.50
CA MET A 492 7.52 2.64 25.89
C MET A 492 7.08 3.45 24.67
N PRO A 493 6.98 2.85 23.46
CA PRO A 493 6.40 3.50 22.30
C PRO A 493 4.93 3.89 22.54
N VAL A 494 4.61 5.13 22.24
CA VAL A 494 3.24 5.66 22.33
C VAL A 494 2.71 5.97 20.93
N ILE A 495 1.54 5.44 20.63
CA ILE A 495 0.85 5.60 19.34
C ILE A 495 -0.36 6.51 19.53
N PHE A 496 -0.52 7.55 18.70
CA PHE A 496 -1.76 8.32 18.62
C PHE A 496 -2.69 7.71 17.56
N ASP A 497 -3.97 7.54 17.87
CA ASP A 497 -4.98 7.04 16.93
C ASP A 497 -6.17 8.01 16.85
N THR A 498 -6.74 8.17 15.66
CA THR A 498 -8.01 8.86 15.45
C THR A 498 -8.71 8.37 14.19
N ASP A 499 -10.01 8.57 14.12
CA ASP A 499 -10.91 8.17 13.04
C ASP A 499 -11.49 9.34 12.24
N ASP A 500 -11.18 10.58 12.62
CA ASP A 500 -11.53 11.82 11.90
C ASP A 500 -10.36 12.83 11.95
N LEU A 501 -10.43 13.93 11.18
CA LEU A 501 -9.42 15.02 11.17
C LEU A 501 -9.46 15.92 12.43
N THR A 502 -9.75 15.33 13.59
CA THR A 502 -9.94 16.00 14.88
C THR A 502 -8.67 16.57 15.50
N PHE A 503 -7.54 16.56 14.79
CA PHE A 503 -6.26 17.15 15.22
C PHE A 503 -5.85 18.37 14.36
N ILE A 504 -6.77 18.88 13.54
CA ILE A 504 -6.55 20.07 12.70
C ILE A 504 -7.52 21.16 13.15
N PRO A 505 -7.12 22.05 14.08
CA PRO A 505 -8.00 23.06 14.68
C PRO A 505 -8.74 23.93 13.65
N GLY A 506 -8.07 24.31 12.56
CA GLY A 506 -8.66 25.14 11.50
C GLY A 506 -9.85 24.51 10.75
N LEU A 507 -10.12 23.22 10.94
CA LEU A 507 -11.30 22.54 10.37
C LEU A 507 -12.52 22.59 11.29
N ALA A 508 -12.39 23.05 12.54
CA ALA A 508 -13.45 23.11 13.54
C ALA A 508 -14.49 24.21 13.29
N ARG A 509 -15.07 24.23 12.09
CA ARG A 509 -16.04 25.23 11.62
C ARG A 509 -17.30 24.55 11.14
N MET A 510 -18.47 25.13 11.38
CA MET A 510 -19.79 24.59 10.99
C MET A 510 -19.95 24.51 9.47
N ASP A 511 -19.24 25.35 8.70
CA ASP A 511 -19.28 25.29 7.24
C ASP A 511 -18.58 24.04 6.68
N ILE A 512 -17.54 23.55 7.35
CA ILE A 512 -16.78 22.33 7.00
C ILE A 512 -17.38 21.11 7.71
N ILE A 513 -17.63 21.20 9.02
CA ILE A 513 -18.15 20.12 9.85
C ILE A 513 -19.56 20.49 10.28
N ASP A 514 -20.54 20.16 9.44
CA ASP A 514 -21.98 20.37 9.74
C ASP A 514 -22.35 19.74 11.10
N GLY A 515 -21.66 18.64 11.47
CA GLY A 515 -21.43 18.10 12.83
C GLY A 515 -21.70 19.00 14.02
N ILE A 516 -21.02 20.14 14.02
CA ILE A 516 -20.87 20.99 15.20
C ILE A 516 -22.24 21.54 15.64
N ARG A 517 -23.16 21.77 14.69
CA ARG A 517 -24.47 22.37 14.96
C ARG A 517 -25.39 21.51 15.84
N SER A 518 -25.39 20.18 15.69
CA SER A 518 -26.32 19.32 16.47
C SER A 518 -25.69 18.71 17.71
N ILE A 519 -24.37 18.82 17.89
CA ILE A 519 -23.72 18.45 19.16
C ILE A 519 -23.96 19.55 20.20
N GLY A 520 -24.33 20.76 19.77
CA GLY A 520 -24.62 21.89 20.67
C GLY A 520 -23.38 22.54 21.26
N ALA A 521 -22.22 22.33 20.63
CA ALA A 521 -20.94 22.96 20.99
C ALA A 521 -20.68 24.19 20.12
N THR A 522 -19.92 25.16 20.65
CA THR A 522 -19.42 26.29 19.87
C THR A 522 -18.23 25.86 19.01
N GLU A 523 -18.00 26.53 17.87
CA GLU A 523 -16.81 26.31 17.03
C GLU A 523 -15.52 26.46 17.86
N GLU A 524 -15.43 27.49 18.69
CA GLU A 524 -14.31 27.74 19.61
C GLU A 524 -14.05 26.56 20.57
N ARG A 525 -15.11 25.91 21.07
CA ARG A 525 -14.98 24.74 21.95
C ARG A 525 -14.42 23.54 21.18
N ILE A 526 -14.89 23.29 19.96
CA ILE A 526 -14.40 22.19 19.11
C ILE A 526 -12.96 22.47 18.65
N GLU A 527 -12.63 23.71 18.31
CA GLU A 527 -11.28 24.13 17.97
C GLU A 527 -10.31 23.89 19.13
N THR A 528 -10.74 24.17 20.36
CA THR A 528 -9.97 23.86 21.57
C THR A 528 -9.73 22.36 21.72
N VAL A 529 -10.78 21.54 21.57
CA VAL A 529 -10.65 20.06 21.60
C VAL A 529 -9.67 19.58 20.54
N PHE A 530 -9.74 20.10 19.31
CA PHE A 530 -8.84 19.71 18.24
C PHE A 530 -7.39 20.15 18.51
N THR A 531 -7.23 21.31 19.15
CA THR A 531 -5.92 21.79 19.58
C THR A 531 -5.32 20.87 20.64
N ASP A 532 -6.12 20.42 21.60
CA ASP A 532 -5.67 19.50 22.63
C ASP A 532 -5.40 18.09 22.09
N MET A 533 -6.17 17.60 21.12
CA MET A 533 -5.83 16.36 20.41
C MET A 533 -4.52 16.48 19.62
N GLN A 534 -4.30 17.60 18.92
CA GLN A 534 -3.04 17.86 18.22
C GLN A 534 -1.85 17.91 19.20
N ARG A 535 -2.03 18.50 20.38
CA ARG A 535 -1.00 18.53 21.42
C ARG A 535 -0.63 17.13 21.92
N THR A 536 -1.60 16.22 22.03
CA THR A 536 -1.33 14.81 22.33
C THR A 536 -0.56 14.15 21.19
N LEU A 537 -1.04 14.26 19.94
CA LEU A 537 -0.39 13.72 18.74
C LEU A 537 1.10 14.09 18.67
N LEU A 538 1.43 15.38 18.81
CA LEU A 538 2.80 15.91 18.77
C LEU A 538 3.72 15.38 19.89
N ARG A 539 3.19 14.65 20.88
CA ARG A 539 3.95 14.08 22.00
C ARG A 539 4.04 12.55 21.95
N THR A 540 3.47 11.93 20.92
CA THR A 540 3.54 10.49 20.63
C THR A 540 4.65 10.18 19.63
N ASP A 541 4.94 8.90 19.39
CA ASP A 541 6.02 8.43 18.52
C ASP A 541 5.51 7.93 17.16
N ILE A 542 4.27 7.42 17.12
CA ILE A 542 3.67 6.79 15.93
C ILE A 542 2.21 7.25 15.78
N GLY A 543 1.71 7.30 14.55
CA GLY A 543 0.31 7.57 14.24
C GLY A 543 -0.43 6.34 13.70
N PHE A 544 -1.70 6.17 14.08
CA PHE A 544 -2.66 5.27 13.46
C PHE A 544 -3.83 6.08 12.88
N ALA A 545 -4.31 5.66 11.71
CA ALA A 545 -5.49 6.21 11.07
C ALA A 545 -6.25 5.12 10.28
N PRO A 546 -7.59 5.15 10.19
CA PRO A 546 -8.37 4.16 9.46
C PRO A 546 -8.24 4.21 7.93
N THR A 547 -7.89 5.37 7.36
CA THR A 547 -7.84 5.58 5.91
C THR A 547 -6.51 6.20 5.50
N ASP A 548 -6.05 5.95 4.28
CA ASP A 548 -4.80 6.55 3.77
C ASP A 548 -4.88 8.07 3.75
N THR A 549 -6.04 8.63 3.40
CA THR A 549 -6.25 10.10 3.38
C THR A 549 -6.09 10.71 4.77
N LEU A 550 -6.59 10.04 5.81
CA LEU A 550 -6.42 10.49 7.19
C LEU A 550 -4.99 10.27 7.68
N ALA A 551 -4.37 9.15 7.29
CA ALA A 551 -2.96 8.87 7.58
C ALA A 551 -2.04 9.93 6.94
N ASP A 552 -2.28 10.33 5.69
CA ASP A 552 -1.52 11.37 4.99
C ASP A 552 -1.63 12.73 5.70
N ALA A 553 -2.82 13.10 6.14
CA ALA A 553 -3.01 14.32 6.92
C ALA A 553 -2.26 14.25 8.26
N MET A 554 -2.21 13.08 8.89
CA MET A 554 -1.47 12.86 10.14
C MET A 554 0.05 12.84 9.94
N ARG A 555 0.56 12.36 8.79
CA ARG A 555 2.00 12.30 8.45
C ARG A 555 2.69 13.66 8.46
N VAL A 556 1.94 14.74 8.26
CA VAL A 556 2.43 16.13 8.39
C VAL A 556 2.93 16.41 9.81
N TYR A 557 2.31 15.81 10.82
CA TYR A 557 2.65 15.97 12.23
C TYR A 557 3.44 14.80 12.80
N GLN A 558 3.21 13.59 12.27
CA GLN A 558 3.83 12.35 12.71
C GLN A 558 4.27 11.49 11.52
N PRO A 559 5.55 11.60 11.07
CA PRO A 559 6.01 10.95 9.84
C PRO A 559 5.79 9.43 9.82
N VAL A 560 5.92 8.77 10.97
CA VAL A 560 5.64 7.33 11.11
C VAL A 560 4.17 7.14 11.43
N THR A 561 3.34 7.05 10.39
CA THR A 561 1.89 6.79 10.53
C THR A 561 1.45 5.60 9.68
N TYR A 562 0.77 4.65 10.31
CA TYR A 562 0.20 3.45 9.69
C TYR A 562 -1.30 3.61 9.42
N THR A 563 -1.72 3.13 8.25
CA THR A 563 -3.15 2.95 7.95
C THR A 563 -3.61 1.64 8.56
N VAL A 564 -4.48 1.72 9.57
CA VAL A 564 -5.07 0.61 10.32
C VAL A 564 -6.58 0.68 10.13
N PRO A 565 -7.18 0.00 9.13
CA PRO A 565 -8.60 0.15 8.78
C PRO A 565 -9.58 -0.21 9.89
N ASN A 566 -10.81 0.28 9.79
CA ASN A 566 -11.91 -0.23 10.62
C ASN A 566 -12.30 -1.64 10.17
N ILE A 567 -12.62 -2.52 11.12
CA ILE A 567 -12.97 -3.92 10.83
C ILE A 567 -14.30 -4.32 11.46
N TYR A 568 -14.91 -5.39 10.95
CA TYR A 568 -16.00 -6.09 11.63
C TYR A 568 -15.44 -7.15 12.61
N ASN A 569 -16.29 -7.67 13.50
CA ASN A 569 -15.98 -8.83 14.35
C ASN A 569 -16.84 -10.04 13.96
N THR A 570 -16.49 -11.22 14.45
CA THR A 570 -17.17 -12.48 14.14
C THR A 570 -18.66 -12.43 14.45
N GLU A 571 -19.05 -11.84 15.57
CA GLU A 571 -20.45 -11.69 15.97
C GLU A 571 -21.25 -10.82 14.99
N CYS A 572 -20.72 -9.66 14.59
CA CYS A 572 -21.36 -8.78 13.61
C CYS A 572 -21.53 -9.48 12.26
N LEU A 573 -20.52 -10.24 11.81
CA LEU A 573 -20.64 -11.05 10.60
C LEU A 573 -21.76 -12.09 10.74
N ALA A 574 -21.78 -12.87 11.83
CA ALA A 574 -22.79 -13.90 12.06
C ALA A 574 -24.22 -13.32 12.09
N LEU A 575 -24.43 -12.21 12.79
CA LEU A 575 -25.71 -11.50 12.84
C LEU A 575 -26.12 -10.95 11.47
N SER A 576 -25.19 -10.37 10.73
CA SER A 576 -25.44 -9.86 9.37
C SER A 576 -25.87 -10.98 8.42
N ARG A 577 -25.17 -12.11 8.44
CA ARG A 577 -25.48 -13.27 7.59
C ARG A 577 -26.80 -13.93 7.98
N LYS A 578 -27.09 -14.03 9.28
CA LYS A 578 -28.38 -14.52 9.77
C LYS A 578 -29.53 -13.63 9.30
N ALA A 579 -29.41 -12.31 9.45
CA ALA A 579 -30.42 -11.36 8.99
C ALA A 579 -30.64 -11.44 7.48
N TYR A 580 -29.57 -11.56 6.69
CA TYR A 580 -29.63 -11.80 5.26
C TYR A 580 -30.39 -13.10 4.91
N ARG A 581 -30.04 -14.22 5.54
CA ARG A 581 -30.73 -15.52 5.34
C ARG A 581 -32.21 -15.46 5.69
N MET A 582 -32.57 -14.80 6.79
CA MET A 582 -33.97 -14.60 7.19
C MET A 582 -34.78 -13.83 6.15
N ARG A 583 -34.16 -12.82 5.52
CA ARG A 583 -34.78 -12.08 4.43
C ARG A 583 -34.92 -12.90 3.15
N GLN A 584 -33.95 -13.74 2.81
CA GLN A 584 -34.06 -14.63 1.65
C GLN A 584 -35.25 -15.59 1.77
N LEU A 585 -35.59 -16.03 2.98
CA LEU A 585 -36.74 -16.92 3.22
C LEU A 585 -38.09 -16.19 3.22
N ASN A 586 -38.10 -14.87 3.42
CA ASN A 586 -39.31 -14.05 3.45
C ASN A 586 -39.14 -12.83 2.54
N PRO A 587 -39.04 -13.02 1.20
CA PRO A 587 -38.90 -11.92 0.28
C PRO A 587 -40.18 -11.08 0.28
N ASP A 588 -40.06 -9.80 0.62
CA ASP A 588 -41.15 -8.84 0.50
C ASP A 588 -41.20 -8.36 -0.95
N GLU A 589 -41.85 -9.15 -1.83
CA GLU A 589 -41.71 -9.05 -3.30
C GLU A 589 -42.22 -7.73 -3.92
N GLN A 590 -42.85 -6.84 -3.13
CA GLN A 590 -43.51 -5.65 -3.68
C GLN A 590 -42.90 -4.32 -3.25
N ILE A 591 -41.92 -4.26 -2.33
CA ILE A 591 -41.36 -3.00 -1.83
C ILE A 591 -39.85 -2.97 -1.97
N ILE A 592 -39.31 -1.89 -2.56
CA ILE A 592 -37.85 -1.64 -2.62
C ILE A 592 -37.48 -0.54 -1.63
N ARG A 593 -36.61 -0.87 -0.67
CA ARG A 593 -36.16 0.00 0.41
C ARG A 593 -34.80 0.60 0.11
N ILE A 594 -34.73 1.92 0.00
CA ILE A 594 -33.49 2.68 -0.06
C ILE A 594 -33.19 3.14 1.35
N GLY A 595 -32.08 2.70 1.94
CA GLY A 595 -31.74 3.00 3.33
C GLY A 595 -30.57 3.97 3.47
N TYR A 596 -30.70 4.90 4.41
CA TYR A 596 -29.64 5.83 4.77
C TYR A 596 -29.38 5.78 6.29
N ALA A 597 -28.35 5.02 6.68
CA ALA A 597 -27.87 4.96 8.05
C ALA A 597 -26.88 6.10 8.31
N THR A 598 -27.36 7.21 8.90
CA THR A 598 -26.57 8.43 9.08
C THR A 598 -25.41 8.26 10.07
N GLY A 599 -25.57 7.42 11.09
CA GLY A 599 -24.59 7.16 12.16
C GLY A 599 -24.56 8.25 13.25
N SER A 600 -24.67 9.54 12.89
CA SER A 600 -24.73 10.67 13.83
C SER A 600 -25.72 11.78 13.40
N ARG A 601 -25.86 12.83 14.23
CA ARG A 601 -26.96 13.84 14.20
C ARG A 601 -26.87 14.98 13.15
N THR A 602 -26.01 14.90 12.12
CA THR A 602 -25.64 16.10 11.31
C THR A 602 -25.03 15.77 9.96
N HIS A 603 -25.81 15.23 9.07
CA HIS A 603 -25.36 14.91 7.71
C HIS A 603 -26.28 15.60 6.70
N GLN A 604 -26.71 16.84 6.99
CA GLN A 604 -27.76 17.47 6.20
C GLN A 604 -27.22 17.83 4.83
N LYS A 605 -26.01 18.41 4.78
CA LYS A 605 -25.31 18.70 3.53
C LYS A 605 -24.95 17.44 2.73
N ASP A 606 -24.52 16.39 3.44
CA ASP A 606 -24.24 15.08 2.85
C ASP A 606 -25.51 14.51 2.19
N PHE A 607 -26.63 14.45 2.90
CA PHE A 607 -27.91 13.95 2.37
C PHE A 607 -28.51 14.86 1.29
N ALA A 608 -28.26 16.18 1.37
CA ALA A 608 -28.74 17.16 0.39
C ALA A 608 -28.28 16.82 -1.04
N GLN A 609 -27.11 16.18 -1.19
CA GLN A 609 -26.57 15.74 -2.48
C GLN A 609 -27.54 14.86 -3.29
N VAL A 610 -28.41 14.12 -2.61
CA VAL A 610 -29.31 13.13 -3.22
C VAL A 610 -30.79 13.32 -2.86
N SER A 611 -31.09 14.14 -1.86
CA SER A 611 -32.44 14.46 -1.35
C SER A 611 -33.52 14.67 -2.44
N ARG A 612 -33.32 15.66 -3.34
CA ARG A 612 -34.25 15.99 -4.42
C ARG A 612 -34.50 14.83 -5.38
N VAL A 613 -33.48 14.03 -5.65
CA VAL A 613 -33.56 12.86 -6.53
C VAL A 613 -34.42 11.78 -5.87
N LEU A 614 -34.19 11.50 -4.59
CA LEU A 614 -34.99 10.52 -3.82
C LEU A 614 -36.45 10.94 -3.75
N ALA A 615 -36.74 12.20 -3.39
CA ALA A 615 -38.11 12.70 -3.29
C ALA A 615 -38.89 12.53 -4.60
N ARG A 616 -38.25 12.85 -5.74
CA ARG A 616 -38.84 12.64 -7.07
C ARG A 616 -39.06 11.16 -7.38
N LEU A 617 -38.08 10.29 -7.11
CA LEU A 617 -38.22 8.85 -7.36
C LEU A 617 -39.33 8.20 -6.53
N LEU A 618 -39.46 8.59 -5.25
CA LEU A 618 -40.55 8.16 -4.38
C LEU A 618 -41.92 8.62 -4.94
N LEU A 619 -42.01 9.85 -5.45
CA LEU A 619 -43.24 10.35 -6.05
C LEU A 619 -43.62 9.58 -7.32
N GLU A 620 -42.63 9.21 -8.14
CA GLU A 620 -42.82 8.44 -9.39
C GLU A 620 -43.20 6.98 -9.14
N LYS A 621 -42.66 6.34 -8.10
CA LYS A 621 -42.78 4.89 -7.87
C LYS A 621 -43.39 4.61 -6.47
N PRO A 622 -44.69 4.30 -6.38
CA PRO A 622 -45.40 4.06 -5.11
C PRO A 622 -44.88 2.89 -4.27
N ASN A 623 -44.11 1.99 -4.88
CA ASN A 623 -43.53 0.81 -4.25
C ASN A 623 -42.12 1.05 -3.67
N LEU A 624 -41.59 2.27 -3.77
CA LEU A 624 -40.34 2.63 -3.11
C LEU A 624 -40.58 3.05 -1.66
N ARG A 625 -39.64 2.75 -0.80
CA ARG A 625 -39.59 3.28 0.58
C ARG A 625 -38.22 3.84 0.86
N LEU A 626 -38.18 4.96 1.57
CA LEU A 626 -36.95 5.54 2.10
C LEU A 626 -36.86 5.22 3.58
N VAL A 627 -35.82 4.47 3.99
CA VAL A 627 -35.62 4.08 5.38
C VAL A 627 -34.71 5.10 6.06
N LEU A 628 -35.25 5.81 7.05
CA LEU A 628 -34.55 6.84 7.83
C LEU A 628 -34.64 6.57 9.33
N PHE A 629 -33.71 7.13 10.08
CA PHE A 629 -33.61 6.89 11.52
C PHE A 629 -34.08 8.08 12.36
N ARG A 630 -34.60 7.76 13.54
CA ARG A 630 -35.04 8.72 14.57
C ARG A 630 -34.51 8.32 15.95
N GLU A 631 -34.36 9.30 16.82
CA GLU A 631 -33.89 9.08 18.18
C GLU A 631 -34.83 8.17 18.98
N THR A 632 -34.24 7.28 19.77
CA THR A 632 -34.98 6.39 20.65
C THR A 632 -35.70 7.19 21.73
N GLY A 633 -36.97 6.86 22.00
CA GLY A 633 -37.76 7.43 23.08
C GLY A 633 -38.55 8.69 22.71
N ASN A 634 -37.93 9.69 22.08
CA ASN A 634 -38.64 10.92 21.64
C ASN A 634 -39.07 10.87 20.16
N HIS A 635 -38.60 9.87 19.40
CA HIS A 635 -38.90 9.65 17.99
C HIS A 635 -38.62 10.86 17.08
N ARG A 636 -37.70 11.74 17.47
CA ARG A 636 -37.29 12.87 16.65
C ARG A 636 -36.41 12.38 15.50
N PRO A 637 -36.72 12.74 14.24
CA PRO A 637 -35.86 12.45 13.10
C PRO A 637 -34.40 12.85 13.34
N VAL A 638 -33.46 11.97 13.01
CA VAL A 638 -32.03 12.30 13.05
C VAL A 638 -31.69 13.32 11.97
N LEU A 639 -32.36 13.26 10.81
CA LEU A 639 -32.32 14.30 9.79
C LEU A 639 -33.37 15.38 10.06
N LEU A 640 -32.95 16.64 10.00
CA LEU A 640 -33.83 17.80 10.10
C LEU A 640 -34.70 17.93 8.84
N MET A 641 -35.84 17.23 8.82
CA MET A 641 -36.72 17.13 7.64
C MET A 641 -37.30 18.47 7.17
N ASN A 642 -37.34 19.49 8.02
CA ASN A 642 -37.74 20.85 7.64
C ASN A 642 -36.78 21.50 6.63
N GLU A 643 -35.55 21.01 6.51
CA GLU A 643 -34.59 21.45 5.48
C GLU A 643 -34.79 20.76 4.12
N PHE A 644 -35.65 19.74 4.07
CA PHE A 644 -35.94 18.97 2.85
C PHE A 644 -37.46 18.95 2.55
N PRO A 645 -38.08 20.13 2.28
CA PRO A 645 -39.52 20.24 2.04
C PRO A 645 -40.00 19.40 0.84
N GLU A 646 -39.12 19.02 -0.08
CA GLU A 646 -39.42 18.12 -1.19
C GLU A 646 -39.95 16.74 -0.76
N PHE A 647 -39.71 16.30 0.48
CA PHE A 647 -40.25 15.03 0.99
C PHE A 647 -41.67 15.14 1.55
N GLU A 648 -42.23 16.33 1.73
CA GLU A 648 -43.60 16.51 2.26
C GLU A 648 -44.67 15.72 1.46
N PRO A 649 -44.66 15.70 0.11
CA PRO A 649 -45.64 14.93 -0.67
C PRO A 649 -45.48 13.41 -0.57
N VAL A 650 -44.33 12.92 -0.10
CA VAL A 650 -43.97 11.49 -0.06
C VAL A 650 -43.65 11.03 1.36
N TYR A 651 -44.09 11.78 2.38
CA TYR A 651 -43.78 11.50 3.78
C TYR A 651 -44.25 10.11 4.21
N ASP A 652 -45.39 9.64 3.72
CA ASP A 652 -45.94 8.31 3.99
C ASP A 652 -45.12 7.17 3.38
N GLN A 653 -44.19 7.47 2.47
CA GLN A 653 -43.23 6.51 1.92
C GLN A 653 -41.91 6.45 2.71
N ILE A 654 -41.76 7.27 3.75
CA ILE A 654 -40.61 7.21 4.67
C ILE A 654 -40.88 6.16 5.74
N GLU A 655 -40.06 5.10 5.76
CA GLU A 655 -40.06 4.09 6.81
C GLU A 655 -39.13 4.54 7.95
N TRP A 656 -39.71 5.07 9.03
CA TRP A 656 -38.96 5.49 10.20
C TRP A 656 -38.54 4.32 11.08
N ARG A 657 -37.24 4.23 11.35
CA ARG A 657 -36.62 3.25 12.27
C ARG A 657 -36.03 3.97 13.47
N ASP A 658 -36.11 3.37 14.65
CA ASP A 658 -35.44 3.93 15.81
C ASP A 658 -33.93 3.66 15.71
N MET A 659 -33.11 4.59 16.20
CA MET A 659 -31.68 4.34 16.37
C MET A 659 -31.47 3.10 17.24
N CYS A 660 -30.50 2.29 16.86
CA CYS A 660 -30.22 1.01 17.48
C CYS A 660 -28.73 0.91 17.87
N SER A 661 -28.41 -0.10 18.67
CA SER A 661 -27.04 -0.40 19.06
C SER A 661 -26.26 -1.03 17.90
N LEU A 662 -24.92 -1.04 17.97
CA LEU A 662 -24.10 -1.70 16.95
C LEU A 662 -24.42 -3.21 16.78
N PRO A 663 -24.70 -3.99 17.85
CA PRO A 663 -25.17 -5.37 17.70
C PRO A 663 -26.51 -5.52 16.96
N ASP A 664 -27.40 -4.54 17.03
CA ASP A 664 -28.72 -4.59 16.38
C ASP A 664 -28.68 -4.09 14.92
N LEU A 665 -27.69 -3.25 14.59
CA LEU A 665 -27.52 -2.62 13.28
C LEU A 665 -27.55 -3.60 12.10
N PRO A 666 -26.93 -4.81 12.15
CA PRO A 666 -27.04 -5.80 11.08
C PRO A 666 -28.47 -6.13 10.64
N SER A 667 -29.41 -6.21 11.59
CA SER A 667 -30.81 -6.51 11.29
C SER A 667 -31.52 -5.36 10.58
N GLU A 668 -31.16 -4.12 10.91
CA GLU A 668 -31.68 -2.93 10.23
C GLU A 668 -31.08 -2.75 8.84
N LEU A 669 -29.77 -2.95 8.68
CA LEU A 669 -29.10 -2.88 7.37
C LEU A 669 -29.65 -3.96 6.42
N ALA A 670 -29.88 -5.17 6.91
CA ALA A 670 -30.46 -6.25 6.12
C ALA A 670 -31.89 -5.97 5.62
N ARG A 671 -32.57 -4.91 6.10
CA ARG A 671 -33.86 -4.46 5.53
C ARG A 671 -33.70 -3.72 4.21
N PHE A 672 -32.55 -3.12 3.95
CA PHE A 672 -32.36 -2.25 2.79
C PHE A 672 -32.20 -3.07 1.52
N ASP A 673 -32.85 -2.70 0.42
CA ASP A 673 -32.52 -3.23 -0.91
C ASP A 673 -31.33 -2.50 -1.54
N ILE A 674 -31.16 -1.22 -1.18
CA ILE A 674 -30.09 -0.35 -1.65
C ILE A 674 -29.64 0.51 -0.46
N SER A 675 -28.35 0.49 -0.15
CA SER A 675 -27.74 1.41 0.82
C SER A 675 -27.21 2.64 0.09
N ILE A 676 -27.30 3.82 0.71
CA ILE A 676 -26.68 5.05 0.19
C ILE A 676 -25.70 5.65 1.20
N ALA A 677 -24.57 6.13 0.70
CA ALA A 677 -23.60 6.91 1.49
C ALA A 677 -23.20 8.19 0.74
N PRO A 678 -24.12 9.17 0.63
CA PRO A 678 -23.79 10.46 0.06
C PRO A 678 -22.87 11.23 1.03
N LEU A 679 -21.85 11.86 0.46
CA LEU A 679 -20.85 12.71 1.12
C LEU A 679 -20.45 13.88 0.21
N GLU A 680 -20.10 15.02 0.80
CA GLU A 680 -19.52 16.16 0.09
C GLU A 680 -18.08 15.86 -0.39
N THR A 681 -17.88 15.60 -1.69
CA THR A 681 -16.58 15.18 -2.25
C THR A 681 -15.49 16.24 -2.22
N GLN A 682 -15.86 17.52 -2.17
CA GLN A 682 -14.93 18.66 -2.08
C GLN A 682 -14.60 19.07 -0.65
N ASN A 683 -15.24 18.45 0.35
CA ASN A 683 -15.04 18.76 1.75
C ASN A 683 -13.90 17.88 2.31
N PRO A 684 -12.80 18.46 2.81
CA PRO A 684 -11.65 17.68 3.30
C PRO A 684 -12.01 16.74 4.46
N PHE A 685 -12.95 17.13 5.32
CA PHE A 685 -13.43 16.31 6.43
C PHE A 685 -14.19 15.09 5.92
N CYS A 686 -15.12 15.28 4.98
CA CYS A 686 -15.87 14.18 4.38
C CYS A 686 -14.98 13.26 3.53
N ASN A 687 -13.95 13.80 2.88
CA ASN A 687 -13.01 13.01 2.08
C ASN A 687 -12.07 12.14 2.94
N ALA A 688 -11.97 12.39 4.24
CA ALA A 688 -11.21 11.57 5.19
C ALA A 688 -12.05 10.51 5.93
N LYS A 689 -13.40 10.57 5.83
CA LYS A 689 -14.31 9.62 6.48
C LYS A 689 -14.06 8.18 6.01
N SER A 690 -14.21 7.23 6.94
CA SER A 690 -14.00 5.80 6.68
C SER A 690 -15.14 5.10 5.93
N GLU A 691 -14.89 3.85 5.54
CA GLU A 691 -15.67 3.01 4.64
C GLU A 691 -16.81 2.24 5.35
N LEU A 692 -17.08 2.52 6.63
CA LEU A 692 -18.02 1.78 7.49
C LEU A 692 -19.36 1.48 6.79
N LYS A 693 -19.98 2.53 6.23
CA LYS A 693 -21.32 2.44 5.59
C LYS A 693 -21.35 1.49 4.39
N PHE A 694 -20.22 1.30 3.72
CA PHE A 694 -20.11 0.37 2.60
C PHE A 694 -20.00 -1.07 3.11
N PHE A 695 -19.03 -1.36 3.98
CA PHE A 695 -18.78 -2.76 4.34
C PHE A 695 -19.85 -3.32 5.28
N GLU A 696 -20.44 -2.53 6.17
CA GLU A 696 -21.52 -3.01 7.05
C GLU A 696 -22.76 -3.40 6.23
N ALA A 697 -23.12 -2.59 5.23
CA ALA A 697 -24.18 -2.93 4.28
C ALA A 697 -23.83 -4.17 3.45
N ALA A 698 -22.57 -4.28 3.00
CA ALA A 698 -22.09 -5.44 2.26
C ALA A 698 -22.21 -6.74 3.06
N LEU A 699 -21.84 -6.74 4.36
CA LEU A 699 -22.00 -7.90 5.24
C LEU A 699 -23.47 -8.35 5.37
N ALA A 700 -24.40 -7.39 5.38
CA ALA A 700 -25.83 -7.63 5.39
C ALA A 700 -26.42 -8.02 4.01
N GLY A 701 -25.59 -8.16 2.98
CA GLY A 701 -26.01 -8.53 1.62
C GLY A 701 -26.74 -7.41 0.89
N VAL A 702 -26.32 -6.15 1.09
CA VAL A 702 -26.91 -4.95 0.49
C VAL A 702 -25.88 -4.20 -0.35
N PRO A 703 -26.16 -3.88 -1.63
CA PRO A 703 -25.28 -3.07 -2.46
C PRO A 703 -25.37 -1.60 -2.07
N SER A 704 -24.29 -0.85 -2.29
CA SER A 704 -24.22 0.58 -1.93
C SER A 704 -24.02 1.50 -3.13
N ILE A 705 -24.68 2.66 -3.10
CA ILE A 705 -24.36 3.81 -3.95
C ILE A 705 -23.67 4.85 -3.06
N VAL A 706 -22.46 5.26 -3.44
CA VAL A 706 -21.61 6.09 -2.58
C VAL A 706 -21.09 7.31 -3.34
N SER A 707 -20.90 8.42 -2.62
CA SER A 707 -20.09 9.52 -3.14
C SER A 707 -18.64 9.05 -3.32
N PRO A 708 -17.94 9.36 -4.43
CA PRO A 708 -16.62 8.84 -4.69
C PRO A 708 -15.52 9.62 -3.94
N THR A 709 -15.57 9.63 -2.61
CA THR A 709 -14.47 10.08 -1.73
C THR A 709 -13.27 9.14 -1.85
N ALA A 710 -12.09 9.60 -1.43
CA ALA A 710 -10.86 8.80 -1.56
C ALA A 710 -10.97 7.39 -0.92
N PRO A 711 -11.48 7.23 0.33
CA PRO A 711 -11.67 5.90 0.94
C PRO A 711 -12.63 5.00 0.16
N PHE A 712 -13.77 5.54 -0.32
CA PHE A 712 -14.69 4.75 -1.14
C PHE A 712 -14.10 4.38 -2.51
N ARG A 713 -13.27 5.22 -3.12
CA ARG A 713 -12.57 4.88 -4.38
C ARG A 713 -11.57 3.74 -4.21
N GLN A 714 -11.01 3.57 -3.01
CA GLN A 714 -10.08 2.48 -2.70
C GLN A 714 -10.78 1.13 -2.52
N CYS A 715 -11.98 1.11 -1.91
CA CYS A 715 -12.67 -0.15 -1.59
C CYS A 715 -13.82 -0.53 -2.56
N VAL A 716 -14.41 0.43 -3.27
CA VAL A 716 -15.55 0.19 -4.19
C VAL A 716 -15.07 0.11 -5.64
N LYS A 717 -15.39 -1.00 -6.31
CA LYS A 717 -15.22 -1.16 -7.76
C LYS A 717 -16.54 -0.79 -8.44
N ASN A 718 -16.60 0.40 -9.05
CA ASN A 718 -17.80 0.94 -9.67
C ASN A 718 -18.42 -0.05 -10.68
N GLY A 719 -19.71 -0.33 -10.55
CA GLY A 719 -20.46 -1.30 -11.38
C GLY A 719 -20.30 -2.76 -10.95
N LEU A 720 -19.36 -3.09 -10.05
CA LEU A 720 -19.10 -4.46 -9.59
C LEU A 720 -19.47 -4.68 -8.13
N THR A 721 -18.98 -3.84 -7.20
CA THR A 721 -19.25 -3.95 -5.75
C THR A 721 -20.13 -2.80 -5.23
N GLY A 722 -20.32 -1.76 -6.02
CA GLY A 722 -21.14 -0.59 -5.69
C GLY A 722 -21.21 0.35 -6.88
N LEU A 723 -21.93 1.46 -6.73
CA LEU A 723 -21.99 2.52 -7.73
C LEU A 723 -21.50 3.85 -7.17
N PHE A 724 -20.80 4.63 -7.99
CA PHE A 724 -20.44 6.01 -7.68
C PHE A 724 -21.47 7.00 -8.20
N ALA A 725 -21.71 8.04 -7.41
CA ALA A 725 -22.50 9.18 -7.82
C ALA A 725 -22.02 10.48 -7.15
N THR A 726 -21.87 11.54 -7.93
CA THR A 726 -21.43 12.87 -7.47
C THR A 726 -22.48 13.93 -7.75
N THR A 727 -23.07 13.92 -8.94
CA THR A 727 -24.11 14.90 -9.33
C THR A 727 -25.52 14.32 -9.15
N PRO A 728 -26.57 15.16 -9.07
CA PRO A 728 -27.95 14.68 -9.00
C PRO A 728 -28.33 13.71 -10.14
N GLU A 729 -27.81 13.95 -11.35
CA GLU A 729 -28.06 13.10 -12.53
C GLU A 729 -27.38 11.73 -12.41
N GLU A 730 -26.16 11.69 -11.87
CA GLU A 730 -25.45 10.44 -11.58
C GLU A 730 -26.15 9.66 -10.48
N TRP A 731 -26.60 10.33 -9.42
CA TRP A 731 -27.40 9.72 -8.34
C TRP A 731 -28.69 9.13 -8.87
N GLU A 732 -29.41 9.84 -9.73
CA GLU A 732 -30.62 9.34 -10.37
C GLU A 732 -30.33 8.10 -11.21
N THR A 733 -29.29 8.16 -12.04
CA THR A 733 -28.90 7.05 -12.91
C THR A 733 -28.53 5.82 -12.10
N ALA A 734 -27.72 5.97 -11.05
CA ALA A 734 -27.30 4.87 -10.19
C ALA A 734 -28.48 4.25 -9.42
N LEU A 735 -29.37 5.09 -8.86
CA LEU A 735 -30.57 4.64 -8.16
C LEU A 735 -31.50 3.88 -9.09
N ARG A 736 -31.82 4.43 -10.27
CA ARG A 736 -32.68 3.76 -11.26
C ARG A 736 -32.08 2.43 -11.71
N THR A 737 -30.77 2.41 -11.98
CA THR A 737 -30.05 1.18 -12.37
C THR A 737 -30.26 0.07 -11.36
N LEU A 738 -30.09 0.34 -10.06
CA LEU A 738 -30.32 -0.66 -9.04
C LEU A 738 -31.80 -0.94 -8.83
N ILE A 739 -32.69 0.05 -8.81
CA ILE A 739 -34.14 -0.15 -8.65
C ILE A 739 -34.71 -1.08 -9.72
N GLU A 740 -34.26 -0.95 -10.97
CA GLU A 740 -34.83 -1.63 -12.14
C GLU A 740 -34.20 -3.00 -12.42
N ASN A 741 -33.00 -3.28 -11.88
CA ASN A 741 -32.27 -4.53 -12.17
C ASN A 741 -32.03 -5.36 -10.89
N PRO A 742 -32.97 -6.25 -10.47
CA PRO A 742 -32.82 -7.07 -9.27
C PRO A 742 -31.60 -8.01 -9.31
N ASP A 743 -31.31 -8.62 -10.46
CA ASP A 743 -30.15 -9.52 -10.61
C ASP A 743 -28.82 -8.78 -10.44
N LEU A 744 -28.74 -7.54 -10.96
CA LEU A 744 -27.59 -6.68 -10.76
C LEU A 744 -27.44 -6.31 -9.28
N ARG A 745 -28.54 -5.94 -8.58
CA ARG A 745 -28.50 -5.68 -7.13
C ARG A 745 -27.94 -6.87 -6.37
N HIS A 746 -28.42 -8.07 -6.67
CA HIS A 746 -28.01 -9.29 -5.98
C HIS A 746 -26.53 -9.60 -6.21
N ARG A 747 -26.08 -9.62 -7.47
CA ARG A 747 -24.66 -9.87 -7.81
C ARG A 747 -23.74 -8.81 -7.22
N MET A 748 -24.13 -7.54 -7.27
CA MET A 748 -23.35 -6.45 -6.68
C MET A 748 -23.22 -6.58 -5.17
N ALA A 749 -24.29 -6.97 -4.47
CA ALA A 749 -24.28 -7.23 -3.04
C ALA A 749 -23.35 -8.39 -2.66
N GLN A 750 -23.40 -9.49 -3.42
CA GLN A 750 -22.50 -10.64 -3.22
C GLN A 750 -21.03 -10.24 -3.44
N ASN A 751 -20.75 -9.52 -4.53
CA ASN A 751 -19.40 -9.01 -4.81
C ASN A 751 -18.91 -8.07 -3.70
N ALA A 752 -19.76 -7.18 -3.20
CA ALA A 752 -19.44 -6.29 -2.09
C ALA A 752 -19.12 -7.09 -0.82
N TYR A 753 -19.92 -8.11 -0.50
CA TYR A 753 -19.70 -8.99 0.64
C TYR A 753 -18.34 -9.70 0.56
N HIS A 754 -18.02 -10.31 -0.59
CA HIS A 754 -16.74 -10.98 -0.79
C HIS A 754 -15.55 -10.01 -0.73
N ALA A 755 -15.70 -8.80 -1.29
CA ALA A 755 -14.69 -7.76 -1.14
C ALA A 755 -14.45 -7.43 0.35
N ALA A 756 -15.53 -7.27 1.11
CA ALA A 756 -15.48 -6.87 2.51
C ALA A 756 -14.85 -7.93 3.42
N LEU A 757 -15.06 -9.22 3.14
CA LEU A 757 -14.59 -10.33 3.98
C LEU A 757 -13.10 -10.25 4.30
N TRP A 758 -12.26 -9.99 3.30
CA TRP A 758 -10.81 -9.88 3.50
C TRP A 758 -10.38 -8.48 3.94
N HIS A 759 -10.85 -7.44 3.22
CA HIS A 759 -10.34 -6.08 3.41
C HIS A 759 -10.63 -5.51 4.81
N PHE A 760 -11.79 -5.85 5.36
CA PHE A 760 -12.27 -5.37 6.67
C PHE A 760 -12.39 -6.50 7.71
N GLY A 761 -11.77 -7.65 7.45
CA GLY A 761 -11.83 -8.82 8.32
C GLY A 761 -10.81 -8.81 9.47
N PRO A 762 -11.13 -9.42 10.63
CA PRO A 762 -10.24 -9.45 11.78
C PRO A 762 -8.92 -10.19 11.53
N GLN A 763 -8.90 -11.17 10.63
CA GLN A 763 -7.69 -11.94 10.30
C GLN A 763 -6.64 -11.08 9.60
N ARG A 764 -7.05 -10.28 8.60
CA ARG A 764 -6.16 -9.33 7.93
C ARG A 764 -5.63 -8.30 8.92
N GLN A 765 -6.48 -7.82 9.82
CA GLN A 765 -6.09 -6.87 10.85
C GLN A 765 -5.05 -7.45 11.81
N ALA A 766 -5.22 -8.70 12.24
CA ALA A 766 -4.25 -9.38 13.09
C ALA A 766 -2.89 -9.54 12.38
N ILE A 767 -2.89 -9.88 11.07
CA ILE A 767 -1.63 -9.94 10.29
C ILE A 767 -0.97 -8.56 10.21
N LEU A 768 -1.75 -7.49 9.95
CA LEU A 768 -1.25 -6.12 9.89
C LEU A 768 -0.69 -5.65 11.23
N LEU A 769 -1.49 -5.74 12.30
CA LEU A 769 -1.06 -5.31 13.64
C LEU A 769 0.08 -6.17 14.16
N GLY A 770 0.08 -7.49 13.91
CA GLY A 770 1.21 -8.36 14.28
C GLY A 770 2.51 -7.95 13.59
N THR A 771 2.42 -7.56 12.31
CA THR A 771 3.57 -7.03 11.54
C THR A 771 4.06 -5.71 12.16
N ILE A 772 3.15 -4.78 12.47
CA ILE A 772 3.49 -3.51 13.14
C ILE A 772 4.11 -3.75 14.52
N MET A 773 3.48 -4.56 15.39
CA MET A 773 3.98 -4.84 16.73
C MET A 773 5.35 -5.54 16.71
N GLU A 774 5.59 -6.44 15.74
CA GLU A 774 6.91 -7.05 15.57
C GLU A 774 7.98 -6.00 15.22
N SER A 775 7.66 -4.99 14.39
CA SER A 775 8.64 -3.93 14.09
C SER A 775 9.08 -3.11 15.30
N LEU A 776 8.29 -3.09 16.38
CA LEU A 776 8.63 -2.34 17.59
C LEU A 776 9.60 -3.11 18.52
N LYS A 777 9.95 -4.38 18.23
CA LYS A 777 10.88 -5.19 19.05
C LYS A 777 12.36 -4.83 18.88
N GLY A 778 12.69 -3.88 18.01
CA GLY A 778 14.06 -3.43 17.75
C GLY A 778 14.42 -3.42 16.27
N GLU A 779 15.61 -2.93 15.96
CA GLU A 779 16.05 -2.59 14.60
C GLU A 779 16.02 -3.77 13.62
N LYS A 780 16.44 -4.96 14.07
CA LYS A 780 16.46 -6.17 13.22
C LYS A 780 15.05 -6.59 12.82
N GLN A 781 14.12 -6.58 13.76
CA GLN A 781 12.72 -6.91 13.51
C GLN A 781 12.08 -5.81 12.66
N ALA A 782 12.36 -4.53 12.93
CA ALA A 782 11.90 -3.42 12.11
C ALA A 782 12.32 -3.57 10.64
N ALA A 783 13.59 -3.87 10.39
CA ALA A 783 14.12 -4.09 9.04
C ALA A 783 13.45 -5.30 8.35
N LYS A 784 13.30 -6.42 9.05
CA LYS A 784 12.62 -7.62 8.51
C LYS A 784 11.14 -7.36 8.21
N THR A 785 10.45 -6.65 9.09
CA THR A 785 9.06 -6.24 8.90
C THR A 785 8.93 -5.30 7.70
N ALA A 786 9.86 -4.35 7.53
CA ALA A 786 9.88 -3.45 6.38
C ALA A 786 10.10 -4.22 5.06
N GLU A 787 11.01 -5.20 5.03
CA GLU A 787 11.21 -6.10 3.89
C GLU A 787 9.91 -6.85 3.54
N ILE A 788 9.24 -7.43 4.55
CA ILE A 788 7.95 -8.12 4.37
C ILE A 788 6.90 -7.16 3.83
N GLN A 789 6.82 -5.93 4.34
CA GLN A 789 5.83 -4.95 3.91
C GLN A 789 6.08 -4.48 2.47
N ILE A 790 7.34 -4.24 2.09
CA ILE A 790 7.73 -3.88 0.72
C ILE A 790 7.44 -5.04 -0.23
N ALA A 791 7.86 -6.27 0.12
CA ALA A 791 7.58 -7.46 -0.68
C ALA A 791 6.07 -7.68 -0.86
N ARG A 792 5.29 -7.51 0.22
CA ARG A 792 3.82 -7.61 0.17
C ARG A 792 3.17 -6.54 -0.68
N SER A 793 3.70 -5.32 -0.68
CA SER A 793 3.19 -4.23 -1.53
C SER A 793 3.40 -4.47 -3.03
N ASN A 794 4.35 -5.33 -3.39
CA ASN A 794 4.62 -5.73 -4.76
C ASN A 794 3.73 -6.90 -5.24
N TYR A 795 3.02 -7.59 -4.35
CA TYR A 795 2.06 -8.61 -4.78
C TYR A 795 0.79 -7.96 -5.33
N LEU A 796 0.37 -8.42 -6.51
CA LEU A 796 -0.88 -7.98 -7.12
C LEU A 796 -2.05 -8.47 -6.26
N ALA A 797 -2.82 -7.54 -5.71
CA ALA A 797 -4.10 -7.87 -5.09
C ALA A 797 -4.94 -8.67 -6.09
N ARG A 798 -5.42 -9.85 -5.67
CA ARG A 798 -6.24 -10.69 -6.55
C ARG A 798 -7.60 -10.03 -6.74
N ASN A 799 -8.17 -10.21 -7.94
CA ASN A 799 -9.51 -9.69 -8.25
C ASN A 799 -10.59 -10.42 -7.45
N LEU A 800 -11.83 -9.94 -7.56
CA LEU A 800 -12.97 -10.63 -6.95
C LEU A 800 -13.08 -12.06 -7.51
N PRO A 801 -13.61 -13.01 -6.73
CA PRO A 801 -13.94 -14.34 -7.23
C PRO A 801 -14.79 -14.25 -8.51
N ASP A 802 -14.40 -15.01 -9.52
CA ASP A 802 -15.19 -15.17 -10.75
C ASP A 802 -16.29 -16.20 -10.49
N ILE A 803 -17.51 -15.72 -10.30
CA ILE A 803 -18.69 -16.54 -9.94
C ILE A 803 -19.63 -16.58 -11.15
N PRO A 804 -19.73 -17.73 -11.83
CA PRO A 804 -20.68 -17.93 -12.93
C PRO A 804 -22.14 -17.74 -12.51
N ASP A 805 -22.98 -17.28 -13.44
CA ASP A 805 -24.42 -17.22 -13.21
C ASP A 805 -24.99 -18.64 -12.99
N CYS A 806 -25.75 -18.81 -11.91
CA CYS A 806 -26.37 -20.07 -11.54
C CYS A 806 -27.78 -19.87 -10.98
N ASN A 807 -28.62 -20.88 -11.14
CA ASN A 807 -29.99 -20.91 -10.63
C ASN A 807 -30.08 -21.78 -9.37
N VAL A 808 -30.86 -21.32 -8.39
CA VAL A 808 -31.20 -22.11 -7.21
C VAL A 808 -32.38 -23.03 -7.55
N LEU A 809 -32.15 -24.34 -7.54
CA LEU A 809 -33.16 -25.35 -7.86
C LEU A 809 -33.83 -25.97 -6.63
N PHE A 810 -33.15 -25.89 -5.47
CA PHE A 810 -33.64 -26.31 -4.18
C PHE A 810 -32.95 -25.50 -3.09
N LEU A 811 -33.73 -25.05 -2.10
CA LEU A 811 -33.24 -24.34 -0.93
C LEU A 811 -33.99 -24.82 0.32
N HIS A 812 -33.25 -25.26 1.31
CA HIS A 812 -33.74 -25.46 2.68
C HIS A 812 -32.78 -24.78 3.64
N ASP A 813 -33.32 -24.12 4.67
CA ASP A 813 -32.53 -23.42 5.68
C ASP A 813 -33.28 -23.40 7.03
N ALA A 814 -32.65 -23.96 8.07
CA ALA A 814 -33.14 -24.01 9.45
C ALA A 814 -32.68 -22.83 10.33
N LEU A 815 -31.93 -21.89 9.76
CA LEU A 815 -31.42 -20.65 10.35
C LEU A 815 -30.54 -20.84 11.60
N GLN A 816 -29.93 -22.01 11.76
CA GLN A 816 -28.91 -22.25 12.78
C GLN A 816 -27.54 -21.79 12.30
N GLU A 817 -26.64 -21.60 13.25
CA GLU A 817 -25.24 -21.26 13.02
C GLU A 817 -24.44 -22.55 12.79
N ALA A 818 -23.85 -22.68 11.60
CA ALA A 818 -23.03 -23.81 11.20
C ALA A 818 -21.59 -23.33 10.94
N ASN A 819 -20.61 -24.19 11.24
CA ASN A 819 -19.20 -23.86 11.03
C ASN A 819 -18.66 -24.32 9.67
N VAL A 820 -19.27 -25.35 9.08
CA VAL A 820 -18.79 -26.02 7.87
C VAL A 820 -19.91 -26.17 6.85
N THR A 821 -19.60 -25.84 5.60
CA THR A 821 -20.39 -26.21 4.42
C THR A 821 -19.59 -27.21 3.59
N VAL A 822 -20.12 -28.41 3.34
CA VAL A 822 -19.54 -29.27 2.30
C VAL A 822 -20.08 -28.84 0.94
N ILE A 823 -19.20 -28.71 -0.05
CA ILE A 823 -19.54 -28.29 -1.40
C ILE A 823 -19.26 -29.45 -2.35
N ILE A 824 -20.29 -29.97 -3.02
CA ILE A 824 -20.13 -31.02 -4.04
C ILE A 824 -20.36 -30.43 -5.42
N THR A 825 -19.39 -30.56 -6.32
CA THR A 825 -19.55 -30.19 -7.73
C THR A 825 -19.78 -31.44 -8.57
N SER A 826 -20.81 -31.43 -9.42
CA SER A 826 -21.23 -32.57 -10.23
C SER A 826 -21.41 -32.19 -11.69
N TYR A 827 -20.89 -33.02 -12.60
CA TYR A 827 -21.15 -32.95 -14.04
C TYR A 827 -21.13 -34.36 -14.66
N ASN A 828 -22.30 -34.91 -14.95
CA ASN A 828 -22.48 -36.27 -15.46
C ASN A 828 -21.92 -37.39 -14.54
N TYR A 829 -22.27 -37.37 -13.24
CA TYR A 829 -21.82 -38.34 -12.23
C TYR A 829 -22.96 -39.22 -11.67
N GLU A 830 -23.95 -39.57 -12.49
CA GLU A 830 -25.16 -40.32 -12.05
C GLU A 830 -24.81 -41.58 -11.25
N SER A 831 -23.75 -42.29 -11.66
CA SER A 831 -23.29 -43.54 -11.03
C SER A 831 -22.62 -43.37 -9.67
N PHE A 832 -22.19 -42.16 -9.28
CA PHE A 832 -21.32 -41.95 -8.11
C PHE A 832 -21.90 -40.98 -7.08
N ILE A 833 -22.70 -40.01 -7.53
CA ILE A 833 -23.14 -38.87 -6.71
C ILE A 833 -23.85 -39.27 -5.41
N LEU A 834 -24.61 -40.37 -5.42
CA LEU A 834 -25.32 -40.84 -4.21
C LEU A 834 -24.36 -41.30 -3.11
N GLU A 835 -23.23 -41.91 -3.46
CA GLU A 835 -22.22 -42.32 -2.46
C GLU A 835 -21.52 -41.12 -1.83
N ALA A 836 -21.19 -40.10 -2.63
CA ALA A 836 -20.62 -38.86 -2.14
C ALA A 836 -21.59 -38.16 -1.17
N LEU A 837 -22.87 -38.01 -1.56
CA LEU A 837 -23.92 -37.42 -0.72
C LEU A 837 -24.10 -38.19 0.60
N GLU A 838 -24.11 -39.51 0.56
CA GLU A 838 -24.25 -40.35 1.75
C GLU A 838 -23.05 -40.21 2.70
N SER A 839 -21.84 -40.10 2.16
CA SER A 839 -20.63 -39.85 2.97
C SER A 839 -20.68 -38.53 3.75
N VAL A 840 -21.32 -37.50 3.18
CA VAL A 840 -21.56 -36.22 3.84
C VAL A 840 -22.66 -36.33 4.89
N ARG A 841 -23.74 -37.07 4.60
CA ARG A 841 -24.84 -37.31 5.56
C ARG A 841 -24.35 -38.01 6.83
N LEU A 842 -23.38 -38.91 6.68
CA LEU A 842 -22.76 -39.69 7.76
C LEU A 842 -21.72 -38.92 8.57
N GLN A 843 -21.43 -37.65 8.24
CA GLN A 843 -20.56 -36.82 9.07
C GLN A 843 -21.12 -36.71 10.49
N THR A 844 -20.22 -36.73 11.46
CA THR A 844 -20.53 -36.66 12.89
C THR A 844 -20.76 -35.23 13.39
N LEU A 845 -20.31 -34.23 12.63
CA LEU A 845 -20.57 -32.82 12.92
C LEU A 845 -22.10 -32.55 12.97
N PRO A 846 -22.66 -32.12 14.12
CA PRO A 846 -24.12 -32.04 14.28
C PRO A 846 -24.79 -31.03 13.36
N VAL A 847 -24.28 -29.80 13.33
CA VAL A 847 -24.81 -28.71 12.50
C VAL A 847 -23.91 -28.55 11.29
N LEU A 848 -24.44 -28.93 10.12
CA LEU A 848 -23.69 -29.01 8.87
C LEU A 848 -24.54 -28.44 7.73
N ASP A 849 -23.89 -27.67 6.87
CA ASP A 849 -24.47 -27.16 5.62
C ASP A 849 -23.95 -27.99 4.43
N LEU A 850 -24.77 -28.15 3.39
CA LEU A 850 -24.37 -28.80 2.15
C LEU A 850 -24.87 -28.01 0.94
N VAL A 851 -23.94 -27.68 0.05
CA VAL A 851 -24.22 -27.06 -1.25
C VAL A 851 -23.81 -28.05 -2.33
N VAL A 852 -24.70 -28.32 -3.27
CA VAL A 852 -24.38 -29.14 -4.46
C VAL A 852 -24.56 -28.28 -5.70
N VAL A 853 -23.56 -28.28 -6.57
CA VAL A 853 -23.56 -27.52 -7.82
C VAL A 853 -23.54 -28.50 -8.99
N ASP A 854 -24.65 -28.55 -9.73
CA ASP A 854 -24.71 -29.22 -11.02
C ASP A 854 -24.17 -28.29 -12.11
N ASP A 855 -23.05 -28.66 -12.73
CA ASP A 855 -22.40 -27.86 -13.77
C ASP A 855 -22.98 -28.11 -15.18
N GLY A 856 -24.32 -28.24 -15.24
CA GLY A 856 -25.10 -28.50 -16.45
C GLY A 856 -25.10 -29.95 -16.91
N SER A 857 -25.31 -30.91 -16.01
CA SER A 857 -25.35 -32.35 -16.36
C SER A 857 -26.45 -32.67 -17.39
N SER A 858 -26.17 -33.68 -18.21
CA SER A 858 -27.06 -34.23 -19.24
C SER A 858 -27.58 -35.63 -18.93
N ASP A 859 -27.11 -36.24 -17.83
CA ASP A 859 -27.51 -37.55 -17.33
C ASP A 859 -28.53 -37.44 -16.16
N GLY A 860 -28.78 -38.54 -15.44
CA GLY A 860 -29.71 -38.56 -14.30
C GLY A 860 -29.24 -37.83 -13.03
N SER A 861 -28.02 -37.28 -12.98
CA SER A 861 -27.38 -36.72 -11.77
C SER A 861 -28.27 -35.71 -11.05
N LEU A 862 -28.79 -34.72 -11.77
CA LEU A 862 -29.58 -33.63 -11.19
C LEU A 862 -30.85 -34.13 -10.49
N SER A 863 -31.54 -35.09 -11.11
CA SER A 863 -32.75 -35.69 -10.55
C SER A 863 -32.47 -36.50 -9.28
N LEU A 864 -31.36 -37.24 -9.27
CA LEU A 864 -30.92 -38.00 -8.10
C LEU A 864 -30.55 -37.07 -6.93
N ILE A 865 -29.79 -36.01 -7.19
CA ILE A 865 -29.39 -35.03 -6.16
C ILE A 865 -30.63 -34.39 -5.53
N LYS A 866 -31.56 -33.89 -6.36
CA LYS A 866 -32.78 -33.24 -5.88
C LYS A 866 -33.64 -34.19 -5.03
N GLY A 867 -33.91 -35.39 -5.54
CA GLY A 867 -34.72 -36.38 -4.83
C GLY A 867 -34.06 -36.91 -3.54
N TRP A 868 -32.73 -36.85 -3.44
CA TRP A 868 -32.01 -37.12 -2.20
C TRP A 868 -32.15 -35.96 -1.22
N MET A 869 -31.87 -34.72 -1.63
CA MET A 869 -31.92 -33.52 -0.77
C MET A 869 -33.29 -33.30 -0.12
N GLU A 870 -34.38 -33.52 -0.88
CA GLU A 870 -35.75 -33.43 -0.37
C GLU A 870 -36.01 -34.35 0.84
N LYS A 871 -35.28 -35.47 0.95
CA LYS A 871 -35.40 -36.44 2.06
C LYS A 871 -34.48 -36.14 3.24
N GLN A 872 -33.53 -35.21 3.10
CA GLN A 872 -32.47 -34.98 4.09
C GLN A 872 -32.56 -33.61 4.79
N THR A 873 -33.66 -32.87 4.63
CA THR A 873 -33.86 -31.55 5.26
C THR A 873 -33.71 -31.58 6.79
N VAL A 874 -34.02 -32.70 7.44
CA VAL A 874 -33.84 -32.85 8.90
C VAL A 874 -32.36 -32.99 9.31
N ARG A 875 -31.51 -33.55 8.43
CA ARG A 875 -30.09 -33.79 8.75
C ARG A 875 -29.26 -32.51 8.68
N PHE A 876 -29.56 -31.63 7.73
CA PHE A 876 -28.70 -30.49 7.41
C PHE A 876 -29.34 -29.18 7.85
N ASN A 877 -28.52 -28.26 8.35
CA ASN A 877 -29.00 -26.92 8.69
C ASN A 877 -29.36 -26.13 7.43
N ARG A 878 -28.55 -26.25 6.38
CA ARG A 878 -28.83 -25.64 5.08
C ARG A 878 -28.52 -26.62 3.95
N LEU A 879 -29.43 -26.70 2.98
CA LEU A 879 -29.26 -27.46 1.73
C LEU A 879 -29.51 -26.53 0.54
N VAL A 880 -28.55 -26.45 -0.37
CA VAL A 880 -28.70 -25.67 -1.60
C VAL A 880 -28.32 -26.53 -2.80
N LEU A 881 -29.23 -26.64 -3.78
CA LEU A 881 -28.92 -27.19 -5.10
C LEU A 881 -28.83 -26.03 -6.09
N LEU A 882 -27.65 -25.88 -6.69
CA LEU A 882 -27.40 -24.91 -7.74
C LEU A 882 -27.25 -25.61 -9.08
N GLN A 883 -27.63 -24.94 -10.15
CA GLN A 883 -27.29 -25.34 -11.51
C GLN A 883 -26.68 -24.15 -12.26
N THR A 884 -25.50 -24.35 -12.84
CA THR A 884 -24.88 -23.33 -13.70
C THR A 884 -25.64 -23.22 -15.04
N ASN A 885 -25.78 -22.00 -15.56
CA ASN A 885 -26.49 -21.79 -16.84
C ASN A 885 -25.76 -22.43 -18.02
N THR A 886 -24.44 -22.49 -17.92
CA THR A 886 -23.54 -23.15 -18.85
C THR A 886 -22.44 -23.84 -18.05
N ASN A 887 -21.90 -24.94 -18.58
CA ASN A 887 -20.81 -25.66 -17.93
C ASN A 887 -19.59 -24.73 -17.75
N ALA A 888 -19.37 -24.29 -16.51
CA ALA A 888 -18.37 -23.32 -16.11
C ALA A 888 -17.01 -23.97 -15.80
N GLY A 889 -16.96 -25.30 -15.73
CA GLY A 889 -15.79 -26.04 -15.29
C GLY A 889 -15.64 -26.03 -13.77
N LEU A 890 -14.68 -26.82 -13.29
CA LEU A 890 -14.53 -27.13 -11.86
C LEU A 890 -14.32 -25.90 -10.97
N GLY A 891 -13.39 -25.00 -11.34
CA GLY A 891 -13.16 -23.76 -10.60
C GLY A 891 -14.41 -22.86 -10.52
N GLY A 892 -15.14 -22.73 -11.64
CA GLY A 892 -16.38 -21.95 -11.69
C GLY A 892 -17.48 -22.56 -10.84
N ALA A 893 -17.69 -23.87 -10.93
CA ALA A 893 -18.67 -24.60 -10.12
C ALA A 893 -18.33 -24.53 -8.61
N ARG A 894 -17.05 -24.64 -8.24
CA ARG A 894 -16.58 -24.45 -6.85
C ARG A 894 -16.86 -23.03 -6.36
N ASN A 895 -16.54 -22.01 -7.15
CA ASN A 895 -16.84 -20.61 -6.80
C ASN A 895 -18.34 -20.37 -6.60
N CYS A 896 -19.21 -20.93 -7.44
CA CYS A 896 -20.67 -20.90 -7.23
C CYS A 896 -21.04 -21.51 -5.87
N GLY A 897 -20.49 -22.68 -5.55
CA GLY A 897 -20.76 -23.35 -4.28
C GLY A 897 -20.33 -22.50 -3.07
N VAL A 898 -19.12 -21.91 -3.13
CA VAL A 898 -18.58 -21.09 -2.03
C VAL A 898 -19.34 -19.77 -1.87
N ALA A 899 -19.83 -19.19 -2.96
CA ALA A 899 -20.65 -17.98 -2.91
C ALA A 899 -21.93 -18.19 -2.07
N TYR A 900 -22.53 -19.38 -2.16
CA TYR A 900 -23.76 -19.75 -1.45
C TYR A 900 -23.54 -20.41 -0.08
N ALA A 901 -22.30 -20.77 0.27
CA ALA A 901 -21.95 -21.25 1.61
C ALA A 901 -22.09 -20.10 2.62
N GLU A 902 -22.75 -20.30 3.76
CA GLU A 902 -22.93 -19.23 4.78
C GLU A 902 -22.06 -19.43 6.03
N THR A 903 -21.16 -20.42 5.97
CA THR A 903 -20.31 -20.84 7.08
C THR A 903 -18.90 -20.24 6.99
N PRO A 904 -18.18 -20.11 8.13
CA PRO A 904 -16.79 -19.63 8.14
C PRO A 904 -15.83 -20.53 7.34
N PHE A 905 -16.09 -21.84 7.30
CA PHE A 905 -15.30 -22.80 6.53
C PHE A 905 -16.14 -23.56 5.52
N PHE A 906 -15.52 -23.98 4.42
CA PHE A 906 -16.11 -24.90 3.46
C PHE A 906 -15.14 -26.04 3.12
N LEU A 907 -15.66 -27.18 2.71
CA LEU A 907 -14.88 -28.34 2.29
C LEU A 907 -15.39 -28.78 0.91
N PRO A 908 -14.60 -28.63 -0.17
CA PRO A 908 -15.00 -29.11 -1.47
C PRO A 908 -14.78 -30.63 -1.58
N LEU A 909 -15.79 -31.33 -2.09
CA LEU A 909 -15.79 -32.78 -2.29
C LEU A 909 -16.18 -33.07 -3.74
N ASP A 910 -15.34 -33.81 -4.45
CA ASP A 910 -15.65 -34.23 -5.82
C ASP A 910 -16.76 -35.32 -5.79
N ALA A 911 -17.65 -35.32 -6.81
CA ALA A 911 -18.87 -36.14 -6.83
C ALA A 911 -18.66 -37.68 -6.83
N ASP A 912 -17.43 -38.14 -6.98
CA ASP A 912 -17.01 -39.54 -6.98
C ASP A 912 -16.17 -39.94 -5.75
N ASN A 913 -15.81 -38.96 -4.92
CA ASN A 913 -15.02 -39.11 -3.69
C ASN A 913 -15.92 -39.28 -2.46
N ARG A 914 -15.33 -39.66 -1.33
CA ARG A 914 -16.07 -39.85 -0.07
C ARG A 914 -15.34 -39.23 1.11
N LEU A 915 -16.08 -38.69 2.06
CA LEU A 915 -15.56 -38.30 3.37
C LEU A 915 -15.76 -39.42 4.39
N LEU A 916 -14.79 -39.63 5.27
CA LEU A 916 -14.95 -40.53 6.41
C LEU A 916 -15.78 -39.84 7.52
N PRO A 917 -16.52 -40.57 8.37
CA PRO A 917 -17.53 -39.99 9.27
C PRO A 917 -17.07 -38.86 10.20
N HIS A 918 -15.78 -38.80 10.55
CA HIS A 918 -15.23 -37.79 11.45
C HIS A 918 -14.50 -36.65 10.72
N ALA A 919 -14.49 -36.63 9.38
CA ALA A 919 -13.67 -35.72 8.59
C ALA A 919 -13.91 -34.24 8.92
N CYS A 920 -15.16 -33.79 8.84
CA CYS A 920 -15.49 -32.37 9.09
C CYS A 920 -15.21 -31.95 10.53
N GLU A 921 -15.50 -32.82 11.50
CA GLU A 921 -15.27 -32.52 12.93
C GLU A 921 -13.77 -32.47 13.24
N THR A 922 -12.99 -33.46 12.82
CA THR A 922 -11.54 -33.51 13.06
C THR A 922 -10.81 -32.35 12.37
N LEU A 923 -11.16 -32.04 11.11
CA LEU A 923 -10.57 -30.90 10.39
C LEU A 923 -10.90 -29.58 11.08
N LEU A 924 -12.16 -29.37 11.49
CA LEU A 924 -12.58 -28.16 12.19
C LEU A 924 -11.85 -27.99 13.53
N ASN A 925 -11.70 -29.06 14.30
CA ASN A 925 -10.99 -29.05 15.59
C ASN A 925 -9.49 -28.74 15.45
N ALA A 926 -8.91 -28.95 14.26
CA ALA A 926 -7.53 -28.58 13.96
C ALA A 926 -7.36 -27.10 13.54
N THR A 927 -8.44 -26.32 13.44
CA THR A 927 -8.39 -24.91 13.03
C THR A 927 -8.43 -23.95 14.21
N ASP A 928 -7.85 -22.76 14.00
CA ASP A 928 -8.18 -21.56 14.78
C ASP A 928 -8.58 -20.40 13.85
N ALA A 929 -8.80 -19.21 14.40
CA ALA A 929 -9.26 -18.04 13.65
C ALA A 929 -8.28 -17.54 12.55
N LEU A 930 -6.99 -17.89 12.60
CA LEU A 930 -5.96 -17.58 11.59
C LEU A 930 -5.65 -18.76 10.65
N THR A 931 -6.22 -19.94 10.87
CA THR A 931 -6.08 -21.06 9.94
C THR A 931 -6.83 -20.76 8.64
N ALA A 932 -6.10 -20.64 7.54
CA ALA A 932 -6.68 -20.41 6.23
C ALA A 932 -7.22 -21.70 5.60
N TYR A 933 -6.58 -22.83 5.88
CA TYR A 933 -7.07 -24.14 5.48
C TYR A 933 -6.44 -25.25 6.33
N ALA A 934 -7.17 -26.36 6.50
CA ALA A 934 -6.69 -27.58 7.11
C ALA A 934 -6.89 -28.76 6.15
N TYR A 935 -5.86 -29.58 5.93
CA TYR A 935 -5.93 -30.70 4.98
C TYR A 935 -5.53 -32.02 5.64
N PRO A 936 -6.23 -33.12 5.32
CA PRO A 936 -5.96 -34.43 5.89
C PRO A 936 -5.02 -35.27 5.03
N ILE A 937 -4.71 -36.46 5.52
CA ILE A 937 -4.28 -37.56 4.67
C ILE A 937 -5.53 -38.12 3.96
N ILE A 938 -5.38 -38.47 2.69
CA ILE A 938 -6.46 -39.02 1.86
C ILE A 938 -6.03 -40.40 1.36
N GLN A 939 -6.91 -41.39 1.45
CA GLN A 939 -6.66 -42.74 0.95
C GLN A 939 -7.20 -42.91 -0.47
N GLN A 940 -6.47 -43.57 -1.38
CA GLN A 940 -7.02 -43.89 -2.70
C GLN A 940 -7.73 -45.25 -2.70
N PHE A 941 -8.76 -45.36 -3.54
CA PHE A 941 -9.46 -46.62 -3.80
C PHE A 941 -9.97 -46.69 -5.25
N GLY A 942 -10.21 -47.90 -5.78
CA GLY A 942 -10.56 -48.13 -7.19
C GLY A 942 -9.47 -48.91 -7.94
N ASP A 943 -9.62 -49.05 -9.26
CA ASP A 943 -8.73 -49.88 -10.09
C ASP A 943 -8.25 -49.11 -11.35
N PRO A 944 -6.93 -48.91 -11.53
CA PRO A 944 -5.82 -49.26 -10.64
C PRO A 944 -5.50 -48.14 -9.64
N ALA A 945 -5.66 -48.38 -8.34
CA ALA A 945 -5.09 -47.51 -7.30
C ALA A 945 -3.56 -47.70 -7.28
N GLN A 946 -2.80 -46.73 -7.79
CA GLN A 946 -1.34 -46.79 -7.85
C GLN A 946 -0.67 -46.31 -6.54
N HIS A 947 -1.36 -45.50 -5.72
CA HIS A 947 -0.86 -45.03 -4.41
C HIS A 947 -1.81 -45.38 -3.27
N PRO A 948 -1.28 -45.67 -2.07
CA PRO A 948 -2.14 -45.86 -0.90
C PRO A 948 -2.73 -44.54 -0.38
N THR A 949 -1.98 -43.43 -0.39
CA THR A 949 -2.39 -42.17 0.26
C THR A 949 -1.80 -40.88 -0.36
N LEU A 950 -2.44 -39.73 -0.09
CA LEU A 950 -2.05 -38.36 -0.48
C LEU A 950 -2.04 -37.43 0.75
N GLY A 951 -1.37 -36.27 0.66
CA GLY A 951 -1.41 -35.23 1.71
C GLY A 951 -0.65 -35.58 2.99
N GLN A 952 0.49 -36.28 2.88
CA GLN A 952 1.26 -36.75 4.05
C GLN A 952 2.16 -35.66 4.67
N GLU A 953 2.54 -34.65 3.91
CA GLU A 953 3.56 -33.69 4.31
C GLU A 953 2.97 -32.50 5.09
N PRO A 954 3.63 -32.04 6.18
CA PRO A 954 3.27 -30.83 6.89
C PRO A 954 3.34 -29.58 5.99
N PHE A 955 2.53 -28.58 6.30
CA PHE A 955 2.47 -27.38 5.48
C PHE A 955 3.78 -26.58 5.55
N GLN A 956 4.44 -26.48 4.40
CA GLN A 956 5.56 -25.58 4.17
C GLN A 956 5.35 -24.85 2.83
N PRO A 957 5.22 -23.51 2.82
CA PRO A 957 4.95 -22.74 1.60
C PRO A 957 5.92 -23.06 0.46
N MET A 958 7.22 -23.18 0.76
CA MET A 958 8.25 -23.40 -0.25
C MET A 958 8.22 -24.79 -0.88
N GLN A 959 7.54 -25.78 -0.28
CA GLN A 959 7.37 -27.09 -0.91
C GLN A 959 6.46 -27.04 -2.13
N LEU A 960 5.59 -26.02 -2.23
CA LEU A 960 4.75 -25.81 -3.40
C LEU A 960 5.58 -25.58 -4.67
N VAL A 961 6.84 -25.10 -4.59
CA VAL A 961 7.69 -24.92 -5.79
C VAL A 961 7.85 -26.22 -6.60
N ALA A 962 7.79 -27.38 -5.94
CA ALA A 962 7.93 -28.68 -6.58
C ALA A 962 6.62 -29.23 -7.18
N GLY A 963 5.48 -28.57 -6.95
CA GLY A 963 4.16 -28.99 -7.38
C GLY A 963 3.16 -29.13 -6.23
N ASN A 964 1.93 -29.50 -6.58
CA ASN A 964 0.85 -29.61 -5.61
C ASN A 964 0.97 -30.88 -4.74
N TYR A 965 1.05 -30.72 -3.43
CA TYR A 965 0.99 -31.81 -2.45
C TYR A 965 -0.26 -31.74 -1.54
N ILE A 966 -1.10 -30.72 -1.75
CA ILE A 966 -2.30 -30.45 -0.95
C ILE A 966 -3.52 -30.64 -1.85
N ASP A 967 -4.32 -31.64 -1.54
CA ASP A 967 -5.52 -31.96 -2.33
C ASP A 967 -6.66 -30.96 -2.06
N ALA A 968 -7.61 -30.89 -3.00
CA ALA A 968 -8.79 -30.05 -2.87
C ALA A 968 -9.64 -30.39 -1.64
N MET A 969 -9.70 -31.65 -1.17
CA MET A 969 -10.46 -32.08 0.02
C MET A 969 -9.88 -31.57 1.36
N ALA A 970 -9.58 -30.28 1.41
CA ALA A 970 -9.17 -29.50 2.57
C ALA A 970 -10.35 -28.66 3.06
N LEU A 971 -10.43 -28.46 4.38
CA LEU A 971 -11.33 -27.49 4.99
C LEU A 971 -10.73 -26.09 4.82
N VAL A 972 -11.36 -25.22 4.03
CA VAL A 972 -10.86 -23.89 3.67
C VAL A 972 -11.69 -22.79 4.33
N ALA A 973 -11.03 -21.79 4.89
CA ALA A 973 -11.70 -20.62 5.44
C ALA A 973 -12.24 -19.74 4.31
N LYS A 974 -13.51 -19.34 4.41
CA LYS A 974 -14.18 -18.51 3.40
C LYS A 974 -13.50 -17.15 3.22
N TRP A 975 -12.99 -16.57 4.32
CA TRP A 975 -12.23 -15.31 4.25
C TRP A 975 -10.93 -15.47 3.45
N ALA A 976 -10.25 -16.62 3.55
CA ALA A 976 -8.99 -16.89 2.86
C ALA A 976 -9.21 -17.15 1.37
N TRP A 977 -10.29 -17.86 1.02
CA TRP A 977 -10.75 -17.98 -0.37
C TRP A 977 -11.06 -16.61 -0.97
N SER A 978 -11.74 -15.74 -0.22
CA SER A 978 -12.03 -14.37 -0.68
C SER A 978 -10.75 -13.55 -0.87
N ALA A 979 -9.77 -13.68 0.04
CA ALA A 979 -8.47 -13.02 -0.05
C ALA A 979 -7.68 -13.47 -1.30
N ALA A 980 -7.77 -14.75 -1.65
CA ALA A 980 -7.12 -15.31 -2.83
C ALA A 980 -7.82 -14.93 -4.16
N GLY A 981 -9.00 -14.31 -4.10
CA GLY A 981 -9.80 -14.02 -5.29
C GLY A 981 -10.50 -15.24 -5.87
N GLY A 982 -10.77 -16.24 -5.04
CA GLY A 982 -11.42 -17.49 -5.40
C GLY A 982 -10.58 -18.45 -6.25
N TYR A 983 -11.20 -19.55 -6.68
CA TYR A 983 -10.59 -20.46 -7.65
C TYR A 983 -10.52 -19.76 -9.01
N TYR A 984 -9.42 -19.92 -9.77
CA TYR A 984 -9.40 -19.38 -11.13
C TYR A 984 -10.40 -20.12 -12.03
N VAL A 985 -10.96 -19.40 -13.00
CA VAL A 985 -11.90 -19.95 -13.99
C VAL A 985 -11.26 -19.88 -15.37
N SER A 986 -10.90 -21.04 -15.94
CA SER A 986 -10.36 -21.13 -17.30
C SER A 986 -10.69 -22.48 -17.92
N ARG A 987 -11.45 -22.47 -19.02
CA ARG A 987 -11.82 -23.68 -19.79
C ARG A 987 -10.61 -24.31 -20.47
N ASP A 988 -9.69 -23.48 -20.95
CA ASP A 988 -8.53 -23.94 -21.71
C ASP A 988 -7.39 -24.45 -20.81
N ALA A 989 -7.46 -24.19 -19.50
CA ALA A 989 -6.41 -24.50 -18.52
C ALA A 989 -6.99 -24.94 -17.16
N MET A 990 -8.00 -25.80 -17.14
CA MET A 990 -8.59 -26.34 -15.91
C MET A 990 -7.80 -27.50 -15.28
N GLY A 991 -7.94 -27.71 -13.96
CA GLY A 991 -7.49 -28.91 -13.26
C GLY A 991 -6.48 -28.69 -12.13
N TRP A 992 -5.90 -27.48 -12.01
CA TRP A 992 -4.93 -27.10 -10.94
C TRP A 992 -5.40 -25.85 -10.17
N GLU A 993 -6.70 -25.59 -10.14
CA GLU A 993 -7.27 -24.44 -9.42
C GLU A 993 -7.10 -24.52 -7.89
N ASP A 994 -7.00 -25.72 -7.33
CA ASP A 994 -6.63 -25.94 -5.93
C ASP A 994 -5.17 -25.53 -5.67
N TYR A 995 -4.25 -25.95 -6.55
CA TYR A 995 -2.84 -25.59 -6.45
C TYR A 995 -2.61 -24.08 -6.54
N ASP A 996 -3.25 -23.40 -7.49
CA ASP A 996 -3.25 -21.94 -7.61
C ASP A 996 -3.76 -21.26 -6.33
N LEU A 997 -4.80 -21.81 -5.72
CA LEU A 997 -5.34 -21.31 -4.45
C LEU A 997 -4.29 -21.41 -3.34
N TRP A 998 -3.64 -22.56 -3.18
CA TRP A 998 -2.60 -22.76 -2.15
C TRP A 998 -1.39 -21.85 -2.38
N CYS A 999 -0.97 -21.67 -3.63
CA CYS A 999 0.13 -20.78 -4.00
C CYS A 999 -0.22 -19.32 -3.69
N THR A 1000 -1.44 -18.89 -4.02
CA THR A 1000 -1.94 -17.56 -3.66
C THR A 1000 -1.95 -17.38 -2.14
N MET A 1001 -2.49 -18.34 -1.39
CA MET A 1001 -2.51 -18.25 0.08
C MET A 1001 -1.10 -18.19 0.68
N ALA A 1002 -0.13 -18.91 0.11
CA ALA A 1002 1.28 -18.83 0.48
C ALA A 1002 1.89 -17.44 0.23
N GLU A 1003 1.58 -16.79 -0.91
CA GLU A 1003 2.03 -15.41 -1.22
C GLU A 1003 1.52 -14.38 -0.20
N TYR A 1004 0.28 -14.55 0.27
CA TYR A 1004 -0.27 -13.71 1.34
C TYR A 1004 0.28 -14.04 2.74
N GLY A 1005 1.05 -15.11 2.88
CA GLY A 1005 1.56 -15.61 4.16
C GLY A 1005 0.46 -16.19 5.04
N LEU A 1006 -0.58 -16.77 4.44
CA LEU A 1006 -1.68 -17.39 5.16
C LEU A 1006 -1.31 -18.79 5.64
N ARG A 1007 -1.79 -19.18 6.83
CA ARG A 1007 -1.36 -20.41 7.49
C ARG A 1007 -2.22 -21.61 7.10
N GLY A 1008 -1.58 -22.64 6.55
CA GLY A 1008 -2.15 -23.98 6.39
C GLY A 1008 -1.87 -24.86 7.62
N THR A 1009 -2.78 -25.79 7.91
CA THR A 1009 -2.64 -26.78 8.98
C THR A 1009 -2.74 -28.20 8.39
N HIS A 1010 -1.77 -29.05 8.72
CA HIS A 1010 -1.81 -30.47 8.32
C HIS A 1010 -2.44 -31.30 9.43
N VAL A 1011 -3.35 -32.20 9.06
CA VAL A 1011 -3.96 -33.18 9.95
C VAL A 1011 -3.48 -34.58 9.53
N PRO A 1012 -2.58 -35.23 10.30
CA PRO A 1012 -1.96 -36.49 9.92
C PRO A 1012 -2.88 -37.70 10.16
N GLU A 1013 -4.14 -37.59 9.75
CA GLU A 1013 -5.16 -38.64 9.84
C GLU A 1013 -5.80 -38.87 8.48
N VAL A 1014 -6.15 -40.12 8.18
CA VAL A 1014 -6.91 -40.46 6.98
C VAL A 1014 -8.36 -40.04 7.23
N LEU A 1015 -8.84 -39.03 6.49
CA LEU A 1015 -10.20 -38.49 6.67
C LEU A 1015 -11.05 -38.47 5.39
N ALA A 1016 -10.48 -38.80 4.24
CA ALA A 1016 -11.23 -38.91 2.99
C ALA A 1016 -10.70 -40.02 2.10
N GLU A 1017 -11.55 -40.46 1.16
CA GLU A 1017 -11.26 -41.47 0.16
C GLU A 1017 -11.37 -40.86 -1.25
N TYR A 1018 -10.26 -40.92 -2.00
CA TYR A 1018 -10.17 -40.47 -3.39
C TYR A 1018 -10.36 -41.65 -4.34
N ARG A 1019 -11.32 -41.54 -5.26
CA ARG A 1019 -11.60 -42.60 -6.23
C ARG A 1019 -10.72 -42.50 -7.47
N VAL A 1020 -10.13 -43.63 -7.87
CA VAL A 1020 -9.38 -43.76 -9.12
C VAL A 1020 -10.17 -44.58 -10.13
N HIS A 1021 -10.50 -44.00 -11.29
CA HIS A 1021 -11.11 -44.70 -12.43
C HIS A 1021 -10.74 -44.07 -13.79
N GLN A 1022 -10.90 -44.84 -14.87
CA GLN A 1022 -10.46 -44.44 -16.23
C GLN A 1022 -11.19 -43.22 -16.80
N THR A 1023 -12.42 -42.97 -16.39
CA THR A 1023 -13.24 -41.85 -16.88
C THR A 1023 -13.03 -40.52 -16.11
N SER A 1024 -12.15 -40.50 -15.11
CA SER A 1024 -11.88 -39.30 -14.30
C SER A 1024 -11.36 -38.12 -15.14
N MET A 1025 -11.67 -36.90 -14.70
CA MET A 1025 -11.24 -35.66 -15.36
C MET A 1025 -9.71 -35.58 -15.50
N THR A 1026 -8.96 -35.99 -14.48
CA THR A 1026 -7.50 -36.01 -14.48
C THR A 1026 -6.94 -36.80 -15.66
N ASN A 1027 -7.51 -37.99 -15.93
CA ASN A 1027 -7.07 -38.87 -17.01
C ASN A 1027 -7.58 -38.42 -18.40
N ASN A 1028 -8.80 -37.87 -18.49
CA ASN A 1028 -9.43 -37.52 -19.76
C ASN A 1028 -9.12 -36.12 -20.28
N VAL A 1029 -8.78 -35.18 -19.39
CA VAL A 1029 -8.61 -33.75 -19.69
C VAL A 1029 -7.22 -33.27 -19.26
N THR A 1030 -6.90 -33.38 -17.97
CA THR A 1030 -5.75 -32.69 -17.35
C THR A 1030 -4.39 -33.23 -17.81
N GLU A 1031 -4.22 -34.55 -17.90
CA GLU A 1031 -2.93 -35.20 -18.26
C GLU A 1031 -2.63 -35.24 -19.77
N LYS A 1032 -3.50 -34.66 -20.62
CA LYS A 1032 -3.16 -34.48 -22.05
C LYS A 1032 -2.04 -33.45 -22.19
N MET A 1033 -0.93 -33.83 -22.82
CA MET A 1033 0.31 -33.03 -22.87
C MET A 1033 0.12 -31.55 -23.28
N ALA A 1034 -0.73 -31.27 -24.28
CA ALA A 1034 -1.02 -29.91 -24.71
C ALA A 1034 -1.87 -29.10 -23.70
N HIS A 1035 -2.75 -29.76 -22.95
CA HIS A 1035 -3.55 -29.14 -21.89
C HIS A 1035 -2.70 -28.84 -20.66
N LYS A 1036 -1.92 -29.84 -20.21
CA LYS A 1036 -0.97 -29.70 -19.10
C LYS A 1036 0.00 -28.53 -19.30
N GLN A 1037 0.50 -28.33 -20.52
CA GLN A 1037 1.38 -27.20 -20.82
C GLN A 1037 0.68 -25.85 -20.65
N ARG A 1038 -0.60 -25.72 -21.02
CA ARG A 1038 -1.38 -24.49 -20.81
C ARG A 1038 -1.64 -24.22 -19.32
N VAL A 1039 -1.94 -25.27 -18.55
CA VAL A 1039 -2.13 -25.18 -17.09
C VAL A 1039 -0.83 -24.73 -16.41
N VAL A 1040 0.31 -25.35 -16.74
CA VAL A 1040 1.63 -24.95 -16.23
C VAL A 1040 1.92 -23.49 -16.55
N SER A 1041 1.74 -23.08 -17.82
CA SER A 1041 1.98 -21.69 -18.22
C SER A 1041 1.06 -20.70 -17.50
N LEU A 1042 -0.20 -21.05 -17.25
CA LEU A 1042 -1.13 -20.20 -16.49
C LEU A 1042 -0.68 -20.04 -15.04
N VAL A 1043 -0.35 -21.14 -14.36
CA VAL A 1043 0.04 -21.14 -12.95
C VAL A 1043 1.40 -20.45 -12.76
N GLU A 1044 2.40 -20.71 -13.61
CA GLU A 1044 3.71 -20.02 -13.53
C GLU A 1044 3.59 -18.52 -13.85
N ALA A 1045 2.70 -18.13 -14.76
CA ALA A 1045 2.42 -16.71 -15.01
C ALA A 1045 1.72 -16.03 -13.82
N ARG A 1046 0.86 -16.77 -13.10
CA ARG A 1046 0.19 -16.28 -11.90
C ARG A 1046 1.10 -16.28 -10.66
N HIS A 1047 2.09 -17.17 -10.61
CA HIS A 1047 2.99 -17.39 -9.48
C HIS A 1047 4.46 -17.47 -9.94
N PRO A 1048 5.14 -16.34 -10.21
CA PRO A 1048 6.48 -16.33 -10.81
C PRO A 1048 7.61 -16.93 -9.94
N TRP A 1049 7.35 -17.13 -8.64
CA TRP A 1049 8.28 -17.78 -7.71
C TRP A 1049 8.28 -19.31 -7.84
N ILE A 1050 7.31 -19.88 -8.53
CA ILE A 1050 7.24 -21.29 -8.86
C ILE A 1050 8.00 -21.50 -10.17
N ARG A 1051 8.87 -22.51 -10.20
CA ARG A 1051 9.52 -22.99 -11.42
C ARG A 1051 9.34 -24.49 -11.46
N LEU A 1052 8.36 -24.97 -12.21
CA LEU A 1052 8.11 -26.40 -12.33
C LEU A 1052 9.19 -26.98 -13.26
N VAL A 1053 10.32 -27.40 -12.66
CA VAL A 1053 11.54 -27.87 -13.36
C VAL A 1053 11.25 -29.05 -14.32
N GLN A 1054 10.15 -29.77 -14.13
CA GLN A 1054 9.73 -30.83 -15.02
C GLN A 1054 8.63 -30.36 -15.98
N LYS A 1055 8.91 -30.35 -17.30
CA LYS A 1055 7.89 -30.17 -18.36
C LYS A 1055 6.77 -31.21 -18.33
N SER A 1056 6.97 -32.27 -17.56
CA SER A 1056 5.94 -33.13 -17.01
C SER A 1056 5.93 -32.90 -15.51
N ALA A 1057 5.00 -32.11 -14.95
CA ALA A 1057 4.83 -32.13 -13.49
C ALA A 1057 4.82 -33.59 -13.05
N LYS A 1058 5.72 -33.93 -12.11
CA LYS A 1058 5.74 -35.23 -11.44
C LYS A 1058 4.27 -35.59 -11.23
N GLN A 1059 3.83 -36.77 -11.69
CA GLN A 1059 2.63 -37.36 -11.11
C GLN A 1059 2.76 -37.22 -9.59
N ARG A 1060 1.64 -37.09 -8.87
CA ARG A 1060 1.59 -37.13 -7.40
C ARG A 1060 2.33 -38.39 -6.91
N GLU A 1061 3.66 -38.37 -6.85
CA GLU A 1061 4.47 -39.56 -6.70
C GLU A 1061 5.96 -39.31 -6.41
N VAL A 1062 6.40 -40.12 -5.43
CA VAL A 1062 7.76 -40.50 -5.06
C VAL A 1062 8.55 -39.49 -4.21
N ALA A 1063 8.32 -39.56 -2.90
CA ALA A 1063 9.39 -39.58 -1.91
C ALA A 1063 9.76 -41.05 -1.66
N THR A 1064 10.76 -41.56 -2.35
CA THR A 1064 11.49 -42.77 -1.94
C THR A 1064 12.86 -42.34 -1.46
N SER A 1065 12.96 -42.17 -0.14
CA SER A 1065 14.10 -42.47 0.75
C SER A 1065 13.97 -41.66 2.02
#